data_AF-A0A496AG38-F1
#
_entry.id   AF-A0A496AG38-F1
#
_cell.length_a   1.000
_cell.length_b   1.000
_cell.length_c   1.000
_cell.angle_alpha   90.00
_cell.angle_beta   90.00
_cell.angle_gamma   90.00
#
_symmetry.space_group_name_H-M   'P 1'
#
loop_
_entity.id
_entity.type
_entity.pdbx_description
1 polymer ?
#
loop_
_entity_poly.entity_id
_entity_poly.type
_entity_poly.pdbx_seq_one_letter_code
_entity_poly.pdbx_strand_id
1 'polypeptide(L)'
;MIKKLLRLLVVFYLLIAPATQAQDWMPDKNLQQVVREALEIPQAQVLTTADMKRLNGFDGRKRGITDLTGLEHATYLQWTNLGENEILDISPLATLVHLEGLWIYVNPISNLLPLANLTKLKQLNLGICEIADIRPLANLTNLEHLWLHHNQIKDITPLANLTHLTELQLNGNHIVDIRTLANLTRLENLRIHDNLIVDVSPLKHLSLSEFLFDEICALDGLPTENRVNDRHYPSVFQPWNDIRNRPSLSPQERITAHDLLISGAWGSKMTSGAWSVEIYFQDTDQGIVLMGGVEQARQLRNELLAVNPNLIFVTGSVHMRDSYVNKLFPKDSPYWIRDATGTPVEGWPGTFLLDFTHPTVQDIIVSQARAVSRCGVFDGIFLDWWREDITVLDGYRSHAAEQRARDVIIQRIREAVGEGFLIMVNANRTKPHRAAPYINGLFMETARDSAEGYTYPGLREIESTMIWAESTLREPQLVCLEGWSIATLTPDPALNYQATRVVDTRPDTPINQQWMRLFTTLSLTHSDGYIYFYGGYLYADPEARTHRYGYWDAESGQPIGEPQEHYWFDFWDADLGAPVGEIAERYRKREGLFIREFTHGWVVYNRSGTPQVIQLPEPATGVESRLRNTSHILPDLDGEIYLKNTTDRYDVNEDGVVNILDLVAVANGFGEKAPDVNGDGIVNVLDLVAVANAFRE
;
A
#
# COMPACT_ATOMS: atom_id res chain seq x y z
N MET A 1 12.47 -15.69 -103.98
CA MET A 1 13.04 -15.82 -102.61
C MET A 1 13.03 -14.44 -101.96
N ILE A 2 12.91 -14.31 -100.63
CA ILE A 2 12.72 -13.04 -99.87
C ILE A 2 11.23 -12.60 -99.72
N LYS A 3 10.31 -13.52 -99.42
CA LYS A 3 8.99 -13.19 -98.82
C LYS A 3 8.61 -14.09 -97.63
N LYS A 4 9.60 -14.72 -96.99
CA LYS A 4 9.42 -15.54 -95.76
C LYS A 4 10.35 -15.17 -94.60
N LEU A 5 11.05 -14.02 -94.68
CA LEU A 5 11.99 -13.58 -93.64
C LEU A 5 11.54 -12.34 -92.84
N LEU A 6 10.35 -11.77 -93.11
CA LEU A 6 9.88 -10.54 -92.46
C LEU A 6 8.79 -10.74 -91.39
N ARG A 7 8.47 -11.99 -91.02
CA ARG A 7 7.50 -12.32 -89.96
C ARG A 7 8.12 -12.90 -88.68
N LEU A 8 9.45 -12.95 -88.58
CA LEU A 8 10.16 -13.52 -87.42
C LEU A 8 10.97 -12.51 -86.59
N LEU A 9 10.86 -11.21 -86.86
CA LEU A 9 11.68 -10.17 -86.22
C LEU A 9 10.87 -9.08 -85.47
N VAL A 10 9.58 -9.32 -85.22
CA VAL A 10 8.70 -8.41 -84.45
C VAL A 10 8.35 -8.97 -83.05
N VAL A 11 8.94 -10.11 -82.64
CA VAL A 11 8.55 -10.78 -81.37
C VAL A 11 9.54 -10.60 -80.22
N PHE A 12 10.64 -9.86 -80.36
CA PHE A 12 11.67 -9.83 -79.30
C PHE A 12 12.22 -8.45 -78.93
N TYR A 13 11.35 -7.42 -78.88
CA TYR A 13 11.66 -6.15 -78.20
C TYR A 13 10.40 -5.55 -77.57
N LEU A 14 9.75 -6.32 -76.69
CA LEU A 14 9.03 -5.74 -75.56
C LEU A 14 10.02 -5.72 -74.40
N LEU A 15 10.50 -4.53 -74.06
CA LEU A 15 11.31 -4.27 -72.89
C LEU A 15 10.64 -4.88 -71.66
N ILE A 16 11.17 -6.01 -71.19
CA ILE A 16 10.94 -6.48 -69.83
C ILE A 16 11.74 -5.51 -68.96
N ALA A 17 11.09 -4.46 -68.47
CA ALA A 17 11.58 -3.80 -67.27
C ALA A 17 11.67 -4.90 -66.19
N PRO A 18 12.81 -5.05 -65.48
CA PRO A 18 12.88 -6.02 -64.40
C PRO A 18 11.77 -5.69 -63.41
N ALA A 19 10.92 -6.67 -63.09
CA ALA A 19 9.92 -6.50 -62.05
C ALA A 19 10.66 -6.15 -60.76
N THR A 20 10.50 -4.91 -60.29
CA THR A 20 11.07 -4.44 -59.02
C THR A 20 10.58 -5.35 -57.92
N GLN A 21 11.50 -5.96 -57.16
CA GLN A 21 11.12 -6.86 -56.08
C GLN A 21 10.48 -6.03 -54.95
N ALA A 22 9.51 -6.60 -54.23
CA ALA A 22 8.85 -5.90 -53.10
C ALA A 22 9.86 -5.35 -52.09
N GLN A 23 10.98 -6.07 -51.88
CA GLN A 23 12.08 -5.66 -51.02
C GLN A 23 12.71 -4.30 -51.38
N ASP A 24 12.63 -3.88 -52.64
CA ASP A 24 13.26 -2.65 -53.14
C ASP A 24 12.47 -1.37 -52.77
N TRP A 25 11.17 -1.50 -52.48
CA TRP A 25 10.27 -0.36 -52.20
C TRP A 25 9.39 -0.55 -50.95
N MET A 26 9.37 -1.75 -50.36
CA MET A 26 8.77 -2.07 -49.07
C MET A 26 9.75 -2.95 -48.30
N PRO A 27 10.80 -2.39 -47.68
CA PRO A 27 11.92 -3.16 -47.14
C PRO A 27 11.56 -4.05 -45.94
N ASP A 28 10.53 -3.69 -45.16
CA ASP A 28 10.09 -4.47 -44.00
C ASP A 28 9.36 -5.75 -44.44
N LYS A 29 9.95 -6.90 -44.11
CA LYS A 29 9.40 -8.21 -44.50
C LYS A 29 8.10 -8.55 -43.76
N ASN A 30 7.93 -8.07 -42.54
CA ASN A 30 6.74 -8.31 -41.74
C ASN A 30 5.57 -7.50 -42.30
N LEU A 31 5.83 -6.25 -42.69
CA LEU A 31 4.87 -5.41 -43.40
C LEU A 31 4.49 -6.01 -44.76
N GLN A 32 5.47 -6.43 -45.56
CA GLN A 32 5.22 -7.14 -46.83
C GLN A 32 4.30 -8.35 -46.62
N GLN A 33 4.57 -9.15 -45.59
CA GLN A 33 3.82 -10.35 -45.28
C GLN A 33 2.37 -10.01 -44.91
N VAL A 34 2.14 -9.02 -44.06
CA VAL A 34 0.80 -8.57 -43.66
C VAL A 34 0.03 -8.02 -44.86
N VAL A 35 0.67 -7.22 -45.71
CA VAL A 35 0.05 -6.69 -46.93
C VAL A 35 -0.33 -7.81 -47.90
N ARG A 36 0.52 -8.83 -48.04
CA ARG A 36 0.22 -10.02 -48.86
C ARG A 36 -0.97 -10.79 -48.34
N GLU A 37 -1.04 -11.00 -47.03
CA GLU A 37 -2.18 -11.63 -46.35
C GLU A 37 -3.47 -10.84 -46.62
N ALA A 38 -3.44 -9.52 -46.44
CA ALA A 38 -4.61 -8.66 -46.66
C ALA A 38 -5.08 -8.59 -48.13
N LEU A 39 -4.16 -8.73 -49.09
CA LEU A 39 -4.46 -8.69 -50.53
C LEU A 39 -4.68 -10.07 -51.15
N GLU A 40 -4.59 -11.13 -50.36
CA GLU A 40 -4.63 -12.54 -50.78
C GLU A 40 -3.61 -12.85 -51.89
N ILE A 41 -2.39 -12.28 -51.79
CA ILE A 41 -1.31 -12.48 -52.78
C ILE A 41 -0.36 -13.58 -52.29
N PRO A 42 -0.28 -14.74 -52.97
CA PRO A 42 0.63 -15.82 -52.59
C PRO A 42 2.10 -15.38 -52.61
N GLN A 43 2.94 -16.01 -51.79
CA GLN A 43 4.38 -15.69 -51.71
C GLN A 43 5.12 -15.85 -53.05
N ALA A 44 4.64 -16.77 -53.90
CA ALA A 44 5.18 -17.00 -55.24
C ALA A 44 4.86 -15.86 -56.23
N GLN A 45 3.87 -15.02 -55.95
CA GLN A 45 3.48 -13.88 -56.78
C GLN A 45 4.22 -12.62 -56.32
N VAL A 46 4.69 -11.81 -57.28
CA VAL A 46 5.33 -10.52 -56.98
C VAL A 46 4.27 -9.55 -56.46
N LEU A 47 4.50 -9.00 -55.26
CA LEU A 47 3.75 -7.86 -54.74
C LEU A 47 4.25 -6.60 -55.46
N THR A 48 3.33 -5.83 -56.05
CA THR A 48 3.66 -4.60 -56.80
C THR A 48 3.02 -3.37 -56.15
N THR A 49 3.53 -2.18 -56.46
CA THR A 49 2.91 -0.91 -56.01
C THR A 49 1.51 -0.71 -56.59
N ALA A 50 1.18 -1.34 -57.71
CA ALA A 50 -0.17 -1.34 -58.27
C ALA A 50 -1.15 -2.15 -57.40
N ASP A 51 -0.68 -3.24 -56.77
CA ASP A 51 -1.49 -4.04 -55.85
C ASP A 51 -1.92 -3.24 -54.62
N MET A 52 -1.06 -2.33 -54.14
CA MET A 52 -1.35 -1.46 -52.99
C MET A 52 -2.61 -0.62 -53.16
N LYS A 53 -3.02 -0.31 -54.40
CA LYS A 53 -4.26 0.42 -54.66
C LYS A 53 -5.53 -0.36 -54.31
N ARG A 54 -5.43 -1.69 -54.14
CA ARG A 54 -6.52 -2.57 -53.68
C ARG A 54 -6.59 -2.66 -52.16
N LEU A 55 -5.56 -2.21 -51.44
CA LEU A 55 -5.49 -2.30 -49.98
C LEU A 55 -6.38 -1.22 -49.36
N ASN A 56 -7.51 -1.63 -48.80
CA ASN A 56 -8.48 -0.76 -48.13
C ASN A 56 -8.41 -0.84 -46.59
N GLY A 57 -7.84 -1.92 -46.05
CA GLY A 57 -7.42 -1.99 -44.67
C GLY A 57 -6.78 -3.32 -44.28
N PHE A 58 -6.04 -3.32 -43.17
CA PHE A 58 -5.35 -4.51 -42.68
C PHE A 58 -5.01 -4.41 -41.19
N ASP A 59 -4.84 -5.57 -40.54
CA ASP A 59 -4.33 -5.69 -39.18
C ASP A 59 -2.89 -6.24 -39.20
N GLY A 60 -1.95 -5.38 -38.85
CA GLY A 60 -0.53 -5.64 -38.65
C GLY A 60 -0.09 -5.55 -37.18
N ARG A 61 -1.01 -5.66 -36.22
CA ARG A 61 -0.69 -5.60 -34.80
C ARG A 61 0.26 -6.73 -34.39
N LYS A 62 1.29 -6.39 -33.59
CA LYS A 62 2.21 -7.37 -32.99
C LYS A 62 2.88 -8.28 -34.03
N ARG A 63 3.31 -7.68 -35.13
CA ARG A 63 3.97 -8.39 -36.24
C ARG A 63 5.48 -8.12 -36.30
N GLY A 64 6.02 -7.32 -35.38
CA GLY A 64 7.42 -6.92 -35.38
C GLY A 64 7.75 -6.02 -36.57
N ILE A 65 6.79 -5.17 -36.98
CA ILE A 65 6.98 -4.18 -38.04
C ILE A 65 7.78 -3.01 -37.45
N THR A 66 8.78 -2.53 -38.18
CA THR A 66 9.62 -1.41 -37.73
C THR A 66 9.71 -0.29 -38.77
N ASP A 67 9.45 -0.59 -40.04
CA ASP A 67 9.52 0.37 -41.14
C ASP A 67 8.24 0.32 -42.00
N LEU A 68 7.58 1.48 -42.15
CA LEU A 68 6.33 1.63 -42.90
C LEU A 68 6.53 1.99 -44.39
N THR A 69 7.77 2.10 -44.85
CA THR A 69 8.10 2.41 -46.24
C THR A 69 7.38 1.47 -47.20
N GLY A 70 6.73 2.03 -48.23
CA GLY A 70 5.91 1.34 -49.20
C GLY A 70 4.39 1.49 -48.94
N LEU A 71 3.96 1.85 -47.72
CA LEU A 71 2.55 2.12 -47.43
C LEU A 71 2.02 3.38 -48.11
N GLU A 72 2.86 4.34 -48.47
CA GLU A 72 2.48 5.55 -49.20
C GLU A 72 1.81 5.26 -50.57
N HIS A 73 2.00 4.03 -51.09
CA HIS A 73 1.35 3.56 -52.31
C HIS A 73 -0.10 3.07 -52.09
N ALA A 74 -0.51 2.81 -50.84
CA ALA A 74 -1.84 2.35 -50.46
C ALA A 74 -2.88 3.50 -50.43
N THR A 75 -2.97 4.27 -51.51
CA THR A 75 -3.75 5.54 -51.57
C THR A 75 -5.27 5.43 -51.30
N TYR A 76 -5.82 4.21 -51.25
CA TYR A 76 -7.22 3.92 -50.92
C TYR A 76 -7.39 3.28 -49.52
N LEU A 77 -6.33 3.23 -48.71
CA LEU A 77 -6.37 2.71 -47.36
C LEU A 77 -7.34 3.53 -46.50
N GLN A 78 -8.34 2.86 -45.92
CA GLN A 78 -9.37 3.46 -45.07
C GLN A 78 -9.11 3.17 -43.60
N TRP A 79 -8.51 2.03 -43.27
CA TRP A 79 -8.14 1.73 -41.90
C TRP A 79 -6.87 0.88 -41.80
N THR A 80 -6.13 1.00 -40.71
CA THR A 80 -5.04 0.07 -40.40
C THR A 80 -4.80 -0.03 -38.90
N ASN A 81 -4.51 -1.24 -38.43
CA ASN A 81 -4.02 -1.49 -37.08
C ASN A 81 -2.54 -1.91 -37.14
N LEU A 82 -1.67 -1.11 -36.54
CA LEU A 82 -0.23 -1.25 -36.49
C LEU A 82 0.28 -1.23 -35.04
N GLY A 83 -0.60 -1.47 -34.06
CA GLY A 83 -0.23 -1.43 -32.64
C GLY A 83 0.75 -2.52 -32.22
N GLU A 84 1.40 -2.34 -31.07
CA GLU A 84 2.34 -3.30 -30.46
C GLU A 84 3.49 -3.70 -31.41
N ASN A 85 4.14 -2.71 -32.01
CA ASN A 85 5.27 -2.90 -32.93
C ASN A 85 6.46 -2.03 -32.47
N GLU A 86 7.47 -1.82 -33.32
CA GLU A 86 8.62 -0.95 -33.03
C GLU A 86 8.75 0.14 -34.10
N ILE A 87 7.63 0.77 -34.45
CA ILE A 87 7.54 1.81 -35.48
C ILE A 87 7.97 3.15 -34.89
N LEU A 88 8.98 3.78 -35.48
CA LEU A 88 9.45 5.12 -35.09
C LEU A 88 8.97 6.20 -36.08
N ASP A 89 9.00 5.90 -37.38
CA ASP A 89 8.66 6.85 -38.43
C ASP A 89 7.32 6.51 -39.09
N ILE A 90 6.40 7.47 -39.06
CA ILE A 90 5.07 7.39 -39.68
C ILE A 90 4.94 8.28 -40.92
N SER A 91 6.06 8.83 -41.43
CA SER A 91 6.08 9.63 -42.66
C SER A 91 5.42 8.96 -43.88
N PRO A 92 5.47 7.62 -44.07
CA PRO A 92 4.76 6.95 -45.17
C PRO A 92 3.23 7.10 -45.12
N LEU A 93 2.66 7.47 -43.97
CA LEU A 93 1.21 7.68 -43.83
C LEU A 93 0.74 9.05 -44.33
N ALA A 94 1.64 10.01 -44.57
CA ALA A 94 1.30 11.42 -44.79
C ALA A 94 0.38 11.69 -45.99
N THR A 95 0.36 10.80 -46.98
CA THR A 95 -0.41 10.94 -48.22
C THR A 95 -1.71 10.12 -48.21
N LEU A 96 -1.98 9.35 -47.15
CA LEU A 96 -3.10 8.41 -47.07
C LEU A 96 -4.40 9.10 -46.63
N VAL A 97 -4.79 10.14 -47.36
CA VAL A 97 -5.91 11.06 -47.06
C VAL A 97 -7.31 10.41 -47.02
N HIS A 98 -7.40 9.10 -47.29
CA HIS A 98 -8.62 8.31 -47.19
C HIS A 98 -8.77 7.56 -45.86
N LEU A 99 -7.76 7.62 -44.98
CA LEU A 99 -7.80 7.00 -43.66
C LEU A 99 -8.93 7.58 -42.81
N GLU A 100 -9.78 6.69 -42.31
CA GLU A 100 -10.86 6.93 -41.35
C GLU A 100 -10.53 6.32 -39.98
N GLY A 101 -9.74 5.25 -39.92
CA GLY A 101 -9.31 4.60 -38.67
C GLY A 101 -7.82 4.28 -38.64
N LEU A 102 -7.10 4.71 -37.60
CA LEU A 102 -5.68 4.44 -37.43
C LEU A 102 -5.38 4.03 -35.99
N TRP A 103 -4.91 2.80 -35.79
CA TRP A 103 -4.44 2.33 -34.49
C TRP A 103 -2.94 2.05 -34.59
N ILE A 104 -2.11 2.77 -33.84
CA ILE A 104 -0.64 2.61 -33.85
C ILE A 104 -0.04 2.69 -32.43
N TYR A 105 -0.85 2.33 -31.43
CA TYR A 105 -0.51 2.32 -30.01
C TYR A 105 0.66 1.36 -29.69
N VAL A 106 1.37 1.58 -28.58
CA VAL A 106 2.56 0.78 -28.18
C VAL A 106 3.59 0.76 -29.31
N ASN A 107 4.09 1.95 -29.64
CA ASN A 107 5.17 2.21 -30.59
C ASN A 107 5.94 3.47 -30.12
N PRO A 108 7.27 3.56 -30.29
CA PRO A 108 8.09 4.70 -29.87
C PRO A 108 7.95 5.92 -30.82
N ILE A 109 6.72 6.38 -31.05
CA ILE A 109 6.39 7.50 -31.93
C ILE A 109 6.37 8.79 -31.12
N SER A 110 7.06 9.82 -31.61
CA SER A 110 7.05 11.17 -31.02
C SER A 110 6.62 12.27 -32.00
N ASN A 111 6.72 12.02 -33.33
CA ASN A 111 6.41 13.01 -34.36
C ASN A 111 5.07 12.71 -35.06
N LEU A 112 4.07 13.57 -34.83
CA LEU A 112 2.73 13.45 -35.42
C LEU A 112 2.52 14.30 -36.68
N LEU A 113 3.52 15.03 -37.17
CA LEU A 113 3.39 15.88 -38.37
C LEU A 113 2.80 15.14 -39.60
N PRO A 114 3.16 13.87 -39.87
CA PRO A 114 2.57 13.12 -40.98
C PRO A 114 1.04 12.99 -40.91
N LEU A 115 0.44 13.09 -39.72
CA LEU A 115 -1.02 12.94 -39.55
C LEU A 115 -1.80 14.22 -39.84
N ALA A 116 -1.14 15.38 -39.93
CA ALA A 116 -1.80 16.70 -39.89
C ALA A 116 -2.86 16.96 -40.96
N ASN A 117 -2.75 16.27 -42.11
CA ASN A 117 -3.66 16.43 -43.25
C ASN A 117 -4.66 15.27 -43.42
N LEU A 118 -4.65 14.29 -42.52
CA LEU A 118 -5.53 13.11 -42.58
C LEU A 118 -6.93 13.42 -42.04
N THR A 119 -7.55 14.48 -42.57
CA THR A 119 -8.78 15.09 -42.08
C THR A 119 -10.02 14.20 -42.11
N LYS A 120 -9.95 13.02 -42.75
CA LYS A 120 -11.02 12.01 -42.74
C LYS A 120 -10.98 11.07 -41.53
N LEU A 121 -9.93 11.12 -40.70
CA LEU A 121 -9.82 10.30 -39.50
C LEU A 121 -11.00 10.55 -38.56
N LYS A 122 -11.64 9.45 -38.16
CA LYS A 122 -12.69 9.37 -37.14
C LYS A 122 -12.20 8.66 -35.89
N GLN A 123 -11.30 7.69 -36.03
CA GLN A 123 -10.75 6.93 -34.92
C GLN A 123 -9.22 6.96 -34.97
N LEU A 124 -8.59 7.39 -33.89
CA LEU A 124 -7.14 7.50 -33.78
C LEU A 124 -6.67 6.97 -32.42
N ASN A 125 -5.87 5.90 -32.44
CA ASN A 125 -5.21 5.38 -31.24
C ASN A 125 -3.69 5.54 -31.32
N LEU A 126 -3.18 6.34 -30.40
CA LEU A 126 -1.78 6.70 -30.21
C LEU A 126 -1.36 6.51 -28.73
N GLY A 127 -2.01 5.58 -28.02
CA GLY A 127 -1.69 5.29 -26.63
C GLY A 127 -0.34 4.59 -26.45
N ILE A 128 0.32 4.82 -25.32
CA ILE A 128 1.64 4.23 -24.99
C ILE A 128 2.65 4.51 -26.10
N CYS A 129 2.87 5.79 -26.38
CA CYS A 129 3.87 6.30 -27.29
C CYS A 129 4.80 7.28 -26.56
N GLU A 130 5.58 8.08 -27.29
CA GLU A 130 6.48 9.09 -26.72
C GLU A 130 6.04 10.51 -27.12
N ILE A 131 4.72 10.73 -27.18
CA ILE A 131 4.15 11.96 -27.73
C ILE A 131 4.11 13.04 -26.65
N ALA A 132 4.69 14.20 -26.95
CA ALA A 132 4.55 15.41 -26.14
C ALA A 132 3.79 16.53 -26.87
N ASP A 133 3.86 16.56 -28.21
CA ASP A 133 3.26 17.61 -29.05
C ASP A 133 2.13 17.06 -29.92
N ILE A 134 0.91 17.51 -29.64
CA ILE A 134 -0.30 17.12 -30.38
C ILE A 134 -0.86 18.22 -31.28
N ARG A 135 -0.11 19.33 -31.51
CA ARG A 135 -0.50 20.38 -32.46
C ARG A 135 -0.88 19.86 -33.85
N PRO A 136 -0.23 18.81 -34.41
CA PRO A 136 -0.63 18.24 -35.70
C PRO A 136 -2.08 17.73 -35.75
N LEU A 137 -2.70 17.42 -34.60
CA LEU A 137 -4.06 16.89 -34.54
C LEU A 137 -5.15 17.97 -34.65
N ALA A 138 -4.79 19.27 -34.55
CA ALA A 138 -5.75 20.37 -34.39
C ALA A 138 -6.81 20.49 -35.50
N ASN A 139 -6.49 20.02 -36.71
CA ASN A 139 -7.37 20.11 -37.88
C ASN A 139 -8.15 18.82 -38.17
N LEU A 140 -7.97 17.77 -37.37
CA LEU A 140 -8.63 16.47 -37.55
C LEU A 140 -10.07 16.50 -36.99
N THR A 141 -10.85 17.48 -37.42
CA THR A 141 -12.17 17.84 -36.85
C THR A 141 -13.26 16.78 -36.99
N ASN A 142 -13.03 15.73 -37.79
CA ASN A 142 -13.93 14.58 -37.90
C ASN A 142 -13.65 13.48 -36.86
N LEU A 143 -12.66 13.65 -35.97
CA LEU A 143 -12.37 12.68 -34.92
C LEU A 143 -13.58 12.51 -33.98
N GLU A 144 -13.97 11.26 -33.79
CA GLU A 144 -15.01 10.79 -32.89
C GLU A 144 -14.37 10.08 -31.69
N HIS A 145 -13.36 9.23 -31.92
CA HIS A 145 -12.61 8.54 -30.87
C HIS A 145 -11.12 8.90 -30.92
N LEU A 146 -10.58 9.38 -29.80
CA LEU A 146 -9.17 9.73 -29.68
C LEU A 146 -8.56 9.14 -28.41
N TRP A 147 -7.57 8.27 -28.60
CA TRP A 147 -6.83 7.63 -27.52
C TRP A 147 -5.38 8.10 -27.52
N LEU A 148 -4.98 8.81 -26.47
CA LEU A 148 -3.66 9.42 -26.26
C LEU A 148 -3.10 9.06 -24.86
N HIS A 149 -3.62 8.01 -24.23
CA HIS A 149 -3.23 7.61 -22.88
C HIS A 149 -1.74 7.20 -22.80
N HIS A 150 -1.13 7.35 -21.63
CA HIS A 150 0.27 6.98 -21.36
C HIS A 150 1.25 7.63 -22.35
N ASN A 151 1.23 8.95 -22.44
CA ASN A 151 2.14 9.79 -23.23
C ASN A 151 2.75 10.88 -22.34
N GLN A 152 3.37 11.92 -22.93
CA GLN A 152 4.05 13.00 -22.21
C GLN A 152 3.37 14.36 -22.46
N ILE A 153 2.05 14.35 -22.71
CA ILE A 153 1.28 15.52 -23.12
C ILE A 153 1.04 16.46 -21.93
N LYS A 154 1.27 17.75 -22.14
CA LYS A 154 0.97 18.82 -21.17
C LYS A 154 -0.09 19.79 -21.70
N ASP A 155 0.03 20.15 -22.97
CA ASP A 155 -0.84 21.12 -23.64
C ASP A 155 -1.86 20.40 -24.52
N ILE A 156 -3.13 20.50 -24.13
CA ILE A 156 -4.26 19.95 -24.88
C ILE A 156 -5.07 21.00 -25.64
N THR A 157 -4.60 22.25 -25.72
CA THR A 157 -5.23 23.31 -26.53
C THR A 157 -5.48 22.92 -27.99
N PRO A 158 -4.68 22.07 -28.67
CA PRO A 158 -4.99 21.62 -30.02
C PRO A 158 -6.31 20.86 -30.15
N LEU A 159 -6.87 20.32 -29.05
CA LEU A 159 -8.12 19.55 -29.08
C LEU A 159 -9.38 20.44 -29.11
N ALA A 160 -9.25 21.76 -28.94
CA ALA A 160 -10.38 22.69 -28.73
C ALA A 160 -11.49 22.62 -29.78
N ASN A 161 -11.13 22.32 -31.04
CA ASN A 161 -12.04 22.32 -32.17
C ASN A 161 -12.49 20.92 -32.60
N LEU A 162 -12.11 19.86 -31.86
CA LEU A 162 -12.49 18.49 -32.17
C LEU A 162 -13.90 18.16 -31.63
N THR A 163 -14.88 18.99 -31.99
CA THR A 163 -16.23 18.97 -31.39
C THR A 163 -17.06 17.73 -31.73
N HIS A 164 -16.53 16.84 -32.58
CA HIS A 164 -17.13 15.55 -32.90
C HIS A 164 -16.74 14.43 -31.94
N LEU A 165 -15.77 14.66 -31.04
CA LEU A 165 -15.32 13.67 -30.08
C LEU A 165 -16.46 13.21 -29.16
N THR A 166 -16.65 11.89 -29.11
CA THR A 166 -17.54 11.17 -28.20
C THR A 166 -16.74 10.38 -27.17
N GLU A 167 -15.51 9.94 -27.52
CA GLU A 167 -14.58 9.26 -26.61
C GLU A 167 -13.19 9.91 -26.64
N LEU A 168 -12.67 10.24 -25.46
CA LEU A 168 -11.33 10.81 -25.29
C LEU A 168 -10.62 10.16 -24.10
N GLN A 169 -9.46 9.55 -24.36
CA GLN A 169 -8.59 9.04 -23.30
C GLN A 169 -7.26 9.79 -23.31
N LEU A 170 -6.99 10.48 -22.21
CA LEU A 170 -5.81 11.29 -21.93
C LEU A 170 -5.12 10.85 -20.63
N ASN A 171 -5.55 9.73 -20.03
CA ASN A 171 -4.99 9.27 -18.77
C ASN A 171 -3.50 8.93 -18.88
N GLY A 172 -2.73 9.09 -17.82
CA GLY A 172 -1.29 8.83 -17.82
C GLY A 172 -0.50 9.87 -18.64
N ASN A 173 -0.81 11.15 -18.46
CA ASN A 173 -0.11 12.27 -19.09
C ASN A 173 0.32 13.29 -18.02
N HIS A 174 0.65 14.52 -18.41
CA HIS A 174 1.10 15.60 -17.52
C HIS A 174 0.20 16.84 -17.65
N ILE A 175 -1.10 16.63 -17.83
CA ILE A 175 -2.09 17.68 -18.06
C ILE A 175 -2.46 18.33 -16.73
N VAL A 176 -2.53 19.67 -16.71
CA VAL A 176 -3.00 20.46 -15.57
C VAL A 176 -4.33 21.15 -15.88
N ASP A 177 -4.44 21.73 -17.08
CA ASP A 177 -5.58 22.55 -17.49
C ASP A 177 -6.47 21.83 -18.51
N ILE A 178 -7.73 21.62 -18.12
CA ILE A 178 -8.76 20.97 -18.93
C ILE A 178 -9.86 21.90 -19.43
N ARG A 179 -9.71 23.22 -19.30
CA ARG A 179 -10.70 24.20 -19.82
C ARG A 179 -10.95 24.02 -21.31
N THR A 180 -9.96 23.57 -22.07
CA THR A 180 -10.08 23.26 -23.49
C THR A 180 -11.19 22.24 -23.78
N LEU A 181 -11.44 21.29 -22.88
CA LEU A 181 -12.42 20.22 -23.07
C LEU A 181 -13.86 20.69 -22.85
N ALA A 182 -14.08 21.86 -22.23
CA ALA A 182 -15.41 22.39 -21.90
C ALA A 182 -16.33 22.55 -23.12
N ASN A 183 -15.76 22.76 -24.32
CA ASN A 183 -16.54 22.94 -25.56
C ASN A 183 -16.84 21.62 -26.28
N LEU A 184 -16.30 20.48 -25.83
CA LEU A 184 -16.52 19.17 -26.43
C LEU A 184 -17.87 18.57 -25.96
N THR A 185 -18.96 19.25 -26.31
CA THR A 185 -20.32 18.95 -25.81
C THR A 185 -20.89 17.59 -26.24
N ARG A 186 -20.24 16.90 -27.17
CA ARG A 186 -20.59 15.53 -27.61
C ARG A 186 -19.84 14.44 -26.85
N LEU A 187 -18.92 14.81 -25.97
CA LEU A 187 -18.12 13.86 -25.23
C LEU A 187 -19.01 13.07 -24.27
N GLU A 188 -18.95 11.74 -24.37
CA GLU A 188 -19.70 10.81 -23.53
C GLU A 188 -18.76 10.04 -22.60
N ASN A 189 -17.57 9.67 -23.09
CA ASN A 189 -16.58 8.90 -22.35
C ASN A 189 -15.26 9.68 -22.24
N LEU A 190 -14.85 10.02 -21.02
CA LEU A 190 -13.63 10.77 -20.75
C LEU A 190 -12.79 10.09 -19.67
N ARG A 191 -11.53 9.78 -20.02
CA ARG A 191 -10.53 9.28 -19.07
C ARG A 191 -9.37 10.26 -18.97
N ILE A 192 -9.18 10.86 -17.80
CA ILE A 192 -8.16 11.87 -17.50
C ILE A 192 -7.41 11.60 -16.19
N HIS A 193 -7.65 10.46 -15.52
CA HIS A 193 -6.86 10.03 -14.36
C HIS A 193 -5.36 9.88 -14.69
N ASP A 194 -4.51 9.74 -13.69
CA ASP A 194 -3.04 9.77 -13.81
C ASP A 194 -2.54 11.02 -14.56
N ASN A 195 -3.06 12.18 -14.15
CA ASN A 195 -2.63 13.52 -14.60
C ASN A 195 -2.41 14.44 -13.39
N LEU A 196 -2.23 15.74 -13.64
CA LEU A 196 -1.98 16.79 -12.63
C LEU A 196 -3.20 17.71 -12.46
N ILE A 197 -4.39 17.18 -12.71
CA ILE A 197 -5.64 17.95 -12.80
C ILE A 197 -6.24 18.10 -11.41
N VAL A 198 -6.43 19.35 -10.98
CA VAL A 198 -7.02 19.67 -9.67
C VAL A 198 -8.42 20.27 -9.75
N ASP A 199 -8.80 20.81 -10.92
CA ASP A 199 -10.08 21.49 -11.09
C ASP A 199 -10.84 20.90 -12.29
N VAL A 200 -11.86 20.10 -11.96
CA VAL A 200 -12.82 19.54 -12.93
C VAL A 200 -14.08 20.38 -13.07
N SER A 201 -14.18 21.53 -12.41
CA SER A 201 -15.31 22.45 -12.57
C SER A 201 -15.60 22.87 -14.02
N PRO A 202 -14.61 23.00 -14.93
CA PRO A 202 -14.87 23.31 -16.33
C PRO A 202 -15.69 22.24 -17.08
N LEU A 203 -15.83 21.03 -16.52
CA LEU A 203 -16.54 19.92 -17.16
C LEU A 203 -17.94 19.68 -16.57
N LYS A 204 -18.34 20.42 -15.53
CA LYS A 204 -19.59 20.18 -14.78
C LYS A 204 -20.87 20.24 -15.62
N HIS A 205 -20.85 20.93 -16.76
CA HIS A 205 -21.99 21.04 -17.67
C HIS A 205 -22.04 19.93 -18.73
N LEU A 206 -21.00 19.10 -18.84
CA LEU A 206 -20.97 17.97 -19.77
C LEU A 206 -21.79 16.81 -19.21
N SER A 207 -22.48 16.09 -20.09
CA SER A 207 -23.25 14.89 -19.74
C SER A 207 -22.43 13.63 -20.05
N LEU A 208 -21.42 13.37 -19.22
CA LEU A 208 -20.53 12.22 -19.37
C LEU A 208 -21.21 10.94 -18.87
N SER A 209 -21.21 9.90 -19.69
CA SER A 209 -21.64 8.54 -19.35
C SER A 209 -20.56 7.80 -18.56
N GLU A 210 -19.29 8.00 -18.93
CA GLU A 210 -18.12 7.47 -18.23
C GLU A 210 -17.13 8.62 -17.98
N PHE A 211 -16.76 8.86 -16.72
CA PHE A 211 -15.80 9.89 -16.36
C PHE A 211 -14.81 9.36 -15.31
N LEU A 212 -13.58 9.08 -15.75
CA LEU A 212 -12.50 8.60 -14.89
C LEU A 212 -11.48 9.71 -14.66
N PHE A 213 -11.37 10.19 -13.43
CA PHE A 213 -10.42 11.22 -12.99
C PHE A 213 -9.96 10.95 -11.56
N ASP A 214 -8.83 11.54 -11.16
CA ASP A 214 -8.37 11.47 -9.77
C ASP A 214 -9.06 12.53 -8.92
N GLU A 215 -9.87 12.06 -7.97
CA GLU A 215 -10.51 12.95 -7.00
C GLU A 215 -9.48 13.54 -6.06
N ILE A 216 -9.54 14.85 -5.81
CA ILE A 216 -8.81 15.46 -4.70
C ILE A 216 -9.47 15.04 -3.40
N CYS A 217 -8.66 14.56 -2.46
CA CYS A 217 -9.13 14.21 -1.14
C CYS A 217 -9.38 15.46 -0.30
N ALA A 218 -10.66 15.77 -0.08
CA ALA A 218 -11.12 16.86 0.77
C ALA A 218 -12.43 16.47 1.46
N LEU A 219 -12.34 15.61 2.48
CA LEU A 219 -13.49 15.12 3.24
C LEU A 219 -13.48 15.70 4.66
N ASP A 220 -14.65 15.74 5.29
CA ASP A 220 -14.73 16.00 6.73
C ASP A 220 -14.17 14.80 7.51
N GLY A 221 -13.20 15.07 8.39
CA GLY A 221 -12.68 14.07 9.32
C GLY A 221 -13.70 13.67 10.38
N LEU A 222 -13.46 12.57 11.09
CA LEU A 222 -14.28 12.17 12.24
C LEU A 222 -13.57 12.54 13.55
N PRO A 223 -14.32 12.88 14.62
CA PRO A 223 -13.74 13.07 15.94
C PRO A 223 -13.00 11.82 16.41
N THR A 224 -11.85 12.00 17.04
CA THR A 224 -10.98 10.89 17.51
C THR A 224 -11.10 10.62 19.00
N GLU A 225 -11.43 11.63 19.81
CA GLU A 225 -11.43 11.54 21.28
C GLU A 225 -12.27 10.38 21.81
N ASN A 226 -13.56 10.31 21.45
CA ASN A 226 -14.43 9.21 21.89
C ASN A 226 -13.99 7.85 21.31
N ARG A 227 -13.50 7.82 20.07
CA ARG A 227 -13.04 6.57 19.44
C ARG A 227 -11.81 6.00 20.15
N VAL A 228 -10.92 6.86 20.63
CA VAL A 228 -9.86 6.44 21.54
C VAL A 228 -10.49 6.00 22.86
N ASN A 229 -11.20 6.87 23.58
CA ASN A 229 -11.65 6.60 24.95
C ASN A 229 -12.61 5.42 25.13
N ASP A 230 -13.42 5.10 24.11
CA ASP A 230 -14.46 4.07 24.17
C ASP A 230 -14.01 2.70 23.60
N ARG A 231 -12.72 2.55 23.28
CA ARG A 231 -12.14 1.31 22.73
C ARG A 231 -12.20 0.12 23.69
N HIS A 232 -12.04 -1.09 23.13
CA HIS A 232 -11.99 -2.32 23.93
C HIS A 232 -10.57 -2.58 24.46
N TYR A 233 -10.48 -3.36 25.54
CA TYR A 233 -9.22 -3.76 26.15
C TYR A 233 -9.13 -5.28 26.25
N PRO A 234 -7.97 -5.90 25.92
CA PRO A 234 -6.74 -5.27 25.43
C PRO A 234 -6.88 -4.59 24.07
N SER A 235 -6.34 -3.38 23.94
CA SER A 235 -6.39 -2.64 22.68
C SER A 235 -5.15 -2.96 21.84
N VAL A 236 -5.37 -3.44 20.62
CA VAL A 236 -4.29 -3.92 19.73
C VAL A 236 -4.19 -3.00 18.52
N PHE A 237 -2.96 -2.71 18.07
CA PHE A 237 -2.74 -1.97 16.83
C PHE A 237 -2.16 -2.86 15.74
N GLN A 238 -2.49 -2.55 14.48
CA GLN A 238 -1.94 -3.21 13.30
C GLN A 238 -0.82 -2.34 12.71
N PRO A 239 0.45 -2.74 12.85
CA PRO A 239 1.53 -2.13 12.08
C PRO A 239 1.73 -2.86 10.76
N TRP A 240 1.72 -2.09 9.67
CA TRP A 240 2.19 -2.49 8.32
C TRP A 240 1.37 -3.58 7.61
N ASN A 241 1.28 -4.79 8.17
CA ASN A 241 0.78 -6.00 7.51
C ASN A 241 -0.36 -6.68 8.28
N ASP A 242 -0.98 -7.68 7.64
CA ASP A 242 -2.20 -8.36 8.08
C ASP A 242 -1.94 -9.46 9.15
N ILE A 243 -3.02 -9.98 9.75
CA ILE A 243 -3.00 -11.14 10.65
C ILE A 243 -2.81 -12.42 9.85
N ARG A 244 -1.82 -13.21 10.24
CA ARG A 244 -1.44 -14.44 9.54
C ARG A 244 -2.16 -15.70 10.03
N ASN A 245 -2.37 -15.83 11.34
CA ASN A 245 -2.84 -17.05 11.98
C ASN A 245 -4.37 -17.11 12.18
N ARG A 246 -5.12 -16.20 11.55
CA ARG A 246 -6.59 -16.23 11.50
C ARG A 246 -7.10 -16.24 10.05
N PRO A 247 -6.71 -17.23 9.22
CA PRO A 247 -7.05 -17.25 7.80
C PRO A 247 -8.55 -17.47 7.52
N SER A 248 -9.32 -17.92 8.52
CA SER A 248 -10.78 -18.08 8.42
C SER A 248 -11.53 -16.75 8.48
N LEU A 249 -10.95 -15.72 9.10
CA LEU A 249 -11.54 -14.39 9.15
C LEU A 249 -11.43 -13.71 7.79
N SER A 250 -12.44 -12.96 7.41
CA SER A 250 -12.37 -12.05 6.27
C SER A 250 -11.31 -10.95 6.51
N PRO A 251 -10.78 -10.33 5.44
CA PRO A 251 -9.85 -9.20 5.58
C PRO A 251 -10.41 -8.05 6.41
N GLN A 252 -11.71 -7.77 6.29
CA GLN A 252 -12.40 -6.76 7.08
C GLN A 252 -12.32 -7.10 8.58
N GLU A 253 -12.70 -8.32 8.95
CA GLU A 253 -12.67 -8.79 10.35
C GLU A 253 -11.26 -8.77 10.94
N ARG A 254 -10.23 -9.12 10.15
CA ARG A 254 -8.83 -9.06 10.60
C ARG A 254 -8.36 -7.63 10.87
N ILE A 255 -8.72 -6.68 10.01
CA ILE A 255 -8.40 -5.27 10.24
C ILE A 255 -9.15 -4.76 11.48
N THR A 256 -10.45 -5.04 11.57
CA THR A 256 -11.31 -4.50 12.63
C THR A 256 -11.14 -5.19 13.98
N ALA A 257 -10.39 -6.29 14.04
CA ALA A 257 -9.91 -6.85 15.30
C ALA A 257 -9.01 -5.86 16.05
N HIS A 258 -8.35 -4.94 15.34
CA HIS A 258 -7.53 -3.88 15.90
C HIS A 258 -8.35 -2.62 16.19
N ASP A 259 -7.83 -1.78 17.09
CA ASP A 259 -8.38 -0.45 17.39
C ASP A 259 -7.56 0.69 16.80
N LEU A 260 -6.35 0.40 16.29
CA LEU A 260 -5.49 1.37 15.62
C LEU A 260 -4.84 0.71 14.40
N LEU A 261 -5.05 1.30 13.23
CA LEU A 261 -4.42 0.90 11.98
C LEU A 261 -3.38 1.95 11.58
N ILE A 262 -2.13 1.49 11.41
CA ILE A 262 -1.05 2.31 10.85
C ILE A 262 -0.80 1.84 9.42
N SER A 263 -1.27 2.62 8.45
CA SER A 263 -1.07 2.32 7.03
C SER A 263 0.40 2.50 6.63
N GLY A 264 0.90 1.56 5.81
CA GLY A 264 2.31 1.37 5.45
C GLY A 264 3.18 2.64 5.35
N ALA A 265 4.42 2.57 5.86
CA ALA A 265 5.38 3.69 5.82
C ALA A 265 5.75 4.17 4.40
N TRP A 266 5.56 3.33 3.38
CA TRP A 266 6.13 3.54 2.04
C TRP A 266 5.10 3.56 0.92
N GLY A 267 3.82 3.50 1.26
CA GLY A 267 2.73 3.40 0.30
C GLY A 267 1.57 4.30 0.71
N SER A 268 1.11 5.05 -0.28
CA SER A 268 -0.08 5.90 -0.25
C SER A 268 -1.35 5.04 -0.25
N LYS A 269 -1.42 4.08 0.66
CA LYS A 269 -2.44 3.04 0.73
C LYS A 269 -3.20 3.17 2.03
N MET A 270 -4.51 3.03 1.96
CA MET A 270 -5.36 3.07 3.15
C MET A 270 -5.23 1.78 3.99
N THR A 271 -5.03 0.63 3.33
CA THR A 271 -4.87 -0.71 3.93
C THR A 271 -3.80 -1.51 3.18
N SER A 272 -3.41 -2.69 3.68
CA SER A 272 -2.51 -3.63 3.01
C SER A 272 -3.28 -4.74 2.27
N GLY A 273 -2.60 -5.43 1.32
CA GLY A 273 -3.17 -6.55 0.57
C GLY A 273 -4.15 -6.16 -0.56
N ALA A 274 -5.03 -7.10 -0.93
CA ALA A 274 -5.95 -7.00 -2.07
C ALA A 274 -7.03 -5.90 -1.94
N TRP A 275 -7.10 -5.23 -0.79
CA TRP A 275 -8.08 -4.18 -0.45
C TRP A 275 -7.46 -2.78 -0.42
N SER A 276 -6.21 -2.63 -0.89
CA SER A 276 -5.53 -1.35 -0.82
C SER A 276 -6.16 -0.33 -1.78
N VAL A 277 -6.73 0.74 -1.23
CA VAL A 277 -7.09 1.93 -1.99
C VAL A 277 -5.90 2.86 -2.07
N GLU A 278 -5.50 3.22 -3.30
CA GLU A 278 -4.38 4.13 -3.54
C GLU A 278 -4.83 5.59 -3.49
N ILE A 279 -4.26 6.34 -2.55
CA ILE A 279 -4.39 7.80 -2.42
C ILE A 279 -2.98 8.40 -2.36
N TYR A 280 -2.53 9.01 -3.44
CA TYR A 280 -1.16 9.47 -3.61
C TYR A 280 -0.98 10.98 -3.47
N PHE A 281 0.22 11.40 -3.06
CA PHE A 281 0.59 12.80 -3.05
C PHE A 281 0.84 13.31 -4.46
N GLN A 282 0.28 14.46 -4.77
CA GLN A 282 0.51 15.17 -6.02
C GLN A 282 0.93 16.61 -5.74
N ASP A 283 2.03 17.04 -6.37
CA ASP A 283 2.44 18.45 -6.38
C ASP A 283 1.65 19.22 -7.45
N THR A 284 1.16 20.41 -7.08
CA THR A 284 0.24 21.23 -7.88
C THR A 284 0.49 22.71 -7.61
N ASP A 285 -0.06 23.60 -8.44
CA ASP A 285 0.01 25.06 -8.21
C ASP A 285 -0.64 25.50 -6.88
N GLN A 286 -1.48 24.66 -6.28
CA GLN A 286 -2.12 24.90 -4.98
C GLN A 286 -1.33 24.30 -3.81
N GLY A 287 -0.16 23.70 -4.09
CA GLY A 287 0.66 22.92 -3.17
C GLY A 287 0.38 21.42 -3.26
N ILE A 288 0.99 20.67 -2.34
CA ILE A 288 0.83 19.22 -2.29
C ILE A 288 -0.59 18.87 -1.83
N VAL A 289 -1.26 18.01 -2.57
CA VAL A 289 -2.59 17.45 -2.26
C VAL A 289 -2.55 15.92 -2.27
N LEU A 290 -3.57 15.29 -1.68
CA LEU A 290 -3.81 13.86 -1.83
C LEU A 290 -4.87 13.63 -2.90
N MET A 291 -4.64 12.68 -3.80
CA MET A 291 -5.56 12.34 -4.88
C MET A 291 -5.63 10.84 -5.12
N GLY A 292 -6.62 10.42 -5.89
CA GLY A 292 -6.79 9.02 -6.31
C GLY A 292 -7.65 8.23 -5.32
N GLY A 293 -8.55 7.40 -5.85
CA GLY A 293 -9.33 6.43 -5.08
C GLY A 293 -10.18 6.99 -3.92
N VAL A 294 -10.43 8.29 -3.84
CA VAL A 294 -10.93 8.94 -2.62
C VAL A 294 -12.29 8.40 -2.19
N GLU A 295 -13.23 8.28 -3.13
CA GLU A 295 -14.54 7.71 -2.83
C GLU A 295 -14.46 6.25 -2.36
N GLN A 296 -13.62 5.43 -2.99
CA GLN A 296 -13.40 4.05 -2.55
C GLN A 296 -12.79 4.00 -1.14
N ALA A 297 -11.86 4.91 -0.82
CA ALA A 297 -11.25 5.00 0.50
C ALA A 297 -12.28 5.41 1.56
N ARG A 298 -13.14 6.38 1.24
CA ARG A 298 -14.24 6.81 2.11
C ARG A 298 -15.21 5.66 2.38
N GLN A 299 -15.58 4.89 1.35
CA GLN A 299 -16.46 3.73 1.48
C GLN A 299 -15.84 2.67 2.37
N LEU A 300 -14.59 2.27 2.09
CA LEU A 300 -13.84 1.31 2.90
C LEU A 300 -13.75 1.75 4.37
N ARG A 301 -13.50 3.04 4.63
CA ARG A 301 -13.44 3.58 5.99
C ARG A 301 -14.76 3.38 6.73
N ASN A 302 -15.87 3.71 6.07
CA ASN A 302 -17.19 3.58 6.65
C ASN A 302 -17.57 2.11 6.90
N GLU A 303 -17.19 1.20 6.01
CA GLU A 303 -17.39 -0.23 6.18
C GLU A 303 -16.61 -0.80 7.37
N LEU A 304 -15.34 -0.40 7.54
CA LEU A 304 -14.54 -0.79 8.69
C LEU A 304 -15.11 -0.23 10.01
N LEU A 305 -15.51 1.04 10.01
CA LEU A 305 -16.13 1.70 11.17
C LEU A 305 -17.51 1.13 11.53
N ALA A 306 -18.21 0.52 10.58
CA ALA A 306 -19.48 -0.17 10.87
C ALA A 306 -19.28 -1.44 11.73
N VAL A 307 -18.07 -2.03 11.70
CA VAL A 307 -17.72 -3.21 12.50
C VAL A 307 -16.99 -2.81 13.78
N ASN A 308 -15.94 -1.99 13.68
CA ASN A 308 -15.27 -1.39 14.84
C ASN A 308 -15.43 0.14 14.80
N PRO A 309 -16.42 0.72 15.52
CA PRO A 309 -16.65 2.18 15.50
C PRO A 309 -15.50 2.99 16.10
N ASN A 310 -14.61 2.34 16.88
CA ASN A 310 -13.51 2.96 17.60
C ASN A 310 -12.17 2.88 16.86
N LEU A 311 -12.09 2.10 15.77
CA LEU A 311 -10.86 1.92 14.99
C LEU A 311 -10.28 3.26 14.51
N ILE A 312 -9.03 3.58 14.84
CA ILE A 312 -8.31 4.80 14.42
C ILE A 312 -7.45 4.54 13.17
N PHE A 313 -7.43 5.48 12.22
CA PHE A 313 -6.67 5.38 10.98
C PHE A 313 -5.51 6.38 10.96
N VAL A 314 -4.27 5.89 11.00
CA VAL A 314 -3.06 6.72 10.92
C VAL A 314 -2.25 6.32 9.69
N THR A 315 -1.67 7.28 8.97
CA THR A 315 -0.80 6.96 7.82
C THR A 315 0.67 7.24 8.12
N GLY A 316 1.54 6.30 7.75
CA GLY A 316 2.99 6.47 7.75
C GLY A 316 3.54 7.17 6.49
N SER A 317 2.69 7.59 5.55
CA SER A 317 3.10 8.02 4.21
C SER A 317 3.81 9.38 4.13
N VAL A 318 3.98 10.12 5.24
CA VAL A 318 4.65 11.43 5.22
C VAL A 318 6.17 11.21 5.14
N HIS A 319 6.74 11.43 3.95
CA HIS A 319 8.14 11.17 3.64
C HIS A 319 9.04 12.24 4.27
N MET A 320 9.83 11.85 5.27
CA MET A 320 10.71 12.77 5.99
C MET A 320 12.20 12.38 5.94
N ARG A 321 12.52 11.08 6.02
CA ARG A 321 13.91 10.62 6.08
C ARG A 321 14.49 10.31 4.70
N ASP A 322 13.73 9.63 3.85
CA ASP A 322 14.15 9.12 2.56
C ASP A 322 13.00 9.15 1.56
N SER A 323 13.36 9.13 0.27
CA SER A 323 12.39 9.09 -0.82
C SER A 323 12.95 8.30 -2.00
N TYR A 324 12.05 7.72 -2.79
CA TYR A 324 12.38 7.23 -4.12
C TYR A 324 12.80 8.37 -5.04
N VAL A 325 13.71 8.07 -5.96
CA VAL A 325 14.10 8.99 -7.04
C VAL A 325 12.92 9.24 -7.97
N ASN A 326 12.73 10.49 -8.37
CA ASN A 326 11.67 10.97 -9.26
C ASN A 326 10.24 10.80 -8.72
N LYS A 327 10.06 10.49 -7.42
CA LYS A 327 8.74 10.58 -6.76
C LYS A 327 8.42 12.03 -6.36
N LEU A 328 9.23 12.59 -5.46
CA LEU A 328 9.16 14.00 -5.05
C LEU A 328 10.40 14.79 -5.49
N PHE A 329 11.53 14.11 -5.66
CA PHE A 329 12.82 14.73 -5.90
C PHE A 329 13.53 14.02 -7.06
N PRO A 330 14.02 14.75 -8.07
CA PRO A 330 14.82 14.15 -9.14
C PRO A 330 16.20 13.74 -8.63
N LYS A 331 16.89 12.84 -9.34
CA LYS A 331 18.20 12.28 -8.92
C LYS A 331 19.28 13.36 -8.62
N ASP A 332 19.23 14.46 -9.34
CA ASP A 332 20.15 15.59 -9.23
C ASP A 332 19.70 16.65 -8.19
N SER A 333 18.58 16.42 -7.51
CA SER A 333 18.09 17.30 -6.44
C SER A 333 19.20 17.63 -5.43
N PRO A 334 19.29 18.90 -4.98
CA PRO A 334 20.23 19.31 -3.94
C PRO A 334 19.81 18.82 -2.55
N TYR A 335 18.62 18.26 -2.42
CA TYR A 335 18.03 17.84 -1.15
C TYR A 335 18.39 16.40 -0.76
N TRP A 336 19.17 15.69 -1.58
CA TRP A 336 19.73 14.41 -1.19
C TRP A 336 20.95 14.60 -0.30
N ILE A 337 21.06 13.81 0.77
CA ILE A 337 22.33 13.61 1.46
C ILE A 337 23.25 12.86 0.49
N ARG A 338 24.48 13.36 0.32
CA ARG A 338 25.47 12.79 -0.60
C ARG A 338 26.72 12.36 0.12
N ASP A 339 27.31 11.26 -0.33
CA ASP A 339 28.60 10.80 0.15
C ASP A 339 29.76 11.66 -0.36
N ALA A 340 30.99 11.32 0.03
CA ALA A 340 32.19 12.04 -0.39
C ALA A 340 32.44 12.05 -1.92
N THR A 341 31.76 11.18 -2.68
CA THR A 341 31.82 11.12 -4.15
C THR A 341 30.75 11.98 -4.83
N GLY A 342 29.81 12.55 -4.06
CA GLY A 342 28.67 13.28 -4.56
C GLY A 342 27.48 12.40 -4.93
N THR A 343 27.50 11.11 -4.57
CA THR A 343 26.40 10.16 -4.86
C THR A 343 25.35 10.23 -3.75
N PRO A 344 24.04 10.25 -4.05
CA PRO A 344 23.00 10.17 -3.02
C PRO A 344 23.20 8.93 -2.14
N VAL A 345 23.14 9.13 -0.83
CA VAL A 345 23.30 8.05 0.16
C VAL A 345 22.03 7.23 0.20
N GLU A 346 22.14 5.92 -0.01
CA GLU A 346 21.01 5.00 0.06
C GLU A 346 20.49 4.91 1.50
N GLY A 347 19.17 4.96 1.66
CA GLY A 347 18.48 4.73 2.93
C GLY A 347 17.99 3.29 2.99
N TRP A 348 16.68 3.09 2.95
CA TRP A 348 16.11 1.77 2.69
C TRP A 348 16.35 1.31 1.25
N PRO A 349 16.24 0.00 0.96
CA PRO A 349 16.37 -0.54 -0.39
C PRO A 349 15.57 0.27 -1.43
N GLY A 350 16.29 0.89 -2.37
CA GLY A 350 15.71 1.67 -3.46
C GLY A 350 15.33 3.12 -3.14
N THR A 351 15.61 3.60 -1.94
CA THR A 351 15.35 4.99 -1.50
C THR A 351 16.65 5.71 -1.15
N PHE A 352 16.62 7.04 -1.13
CA PHE A 352 17.78 7.86 -0.80
C PHE A 352 17.48 8.85 0.32
N LEU A 353 18.46 9.08 1.19
CA LEU A 353 18.33 9.94 2.37
C LEU A 353 18.15 11.41 1.98
N LEU A 354 17.21 12.07 2.63
CA LEU A 354 16.84 13.47 2.45
C LEU A 354 17.54 14.38 3.47
N ASP A 355 17.98 15.54 3.01
CA ASP A 355 18.44 16.60 3.87
C ASP A 355 17.26 17.39 4.48
N PHE A 356 16.53 16.80 5.42
CA PHE A 356 15.43 17.47 6.12
C PHE A 356 15.84 18.65 7.01
N THR A 357 17.12 18.98 7.13
CA THR A 357 17.53 20.27 7.72
C THR A 357 17.31 21.43 6.76
N HIS A 358 17.18 21.16 5.46
CA HIS A 358 16.91 22.16 4.46
C HIS A 358 15.46 22.69 4.57
N PRO A 359 15.23 24.01 4.63
CA PRO A 359 13.89 24.59 4.79
C PRO A 359 12.86 24.08 3.77
N THR A 360 13.23 23.98 2.49
CA THR A 360 12.34 23.44 1.44
C THR A 360 11.87 22.01 1.71
N VAL A 361 12.73 21.13 2.24
CA VAL A 361 12.33 19.75 2.58
C VAL A 361 11.36 19.78 3.76
N GLN A 362 11.58 20.65 4.74
CA GLN A 362 10.64 20.86 5.84
C GLN A 362 9.28 21.37 5.34
N ASP A 363 9.27 22.29 4.37
CA ASP A 363 8.04 22.80 3.76
C ASP A 363 7.25 21.70 3.06
N ILE A 364 7.94 20.78 2.37
CA ILE A 364 7.35 19.61 1.73
C ILE A 364 6.73 18.67 2.78
N ILE A 365 7.46 18.33 3.84
CA ILE A 365 6.97 17.47 4.93
C ILE A 365 5.71 18.08 5.58
N VAL A 366 5.75 19.37 5.89
CA VAL A 366 4.61 20.09 6.50
C VAL A 366 3.42 20.13 5.53
N SER A 367 3.67 20.30 4.22
CA SER A 367 2.62 20.30 3.19
C SER A 367 1.98 18.93 3.02
N GLN A 368 2.77 17.85 3.07
CA GLN A 368 2.24 16.48 3.08
C GLN A 368 1.35 16.23 4.30
N ALA A 369 1.81 16.57 5.50
CA ALA A 369 1.00 16.43 6.72
C ALA A 369 -0.31 17.22 6.63
N ARG A 370 -0.26 18.45 6.09
CA ARG A 370 -1.46 19.26 5.84
C ARG A 370 -2.40 18.59 4.84
N ALA A 371 -1.88 18.04 3.75
CA ALA A 371 -2.68 17.34 2.75
C ALA A 371 -3.40 16.11 3.36
N VAL A 372 -2.71 15.33 4.20
CA VAL A 372 -3.32 14.23 4.96
C VAL A 372 -4.44 14.75 5.86
N SER A 373 -4.20 15.81 6.63
CA SER A 373 -5.22 16.36 7.55
C SER A 373 -6.48 16.88 6.84
N ARG A 374 -6.34 17.39 5.60
CA ARG A 374 -7.47 17.88 4.79
C ARG A 374 -8.22 16.76 4.08
N CYS A 375 -7.58 15.61 3.89
CA CYS A 375 -8.18 14.48 3.19
C CYS A 375 -9.36 13.89 3.97
N GLY A 376 -9.29 13.84 5.31
CA GLY A 376 -10.38 13.37 6.17
C GLY A 376 -10.58 11.84 6.22
N VAL A 377 -9.91 11.07 5.36
CA VAL A 377 -9.85 9.60 5.45
C VAL A 377 -8.96 9.15 6.62
N PHE A 378 -7.87 9.87 6.88
CA PHE A 378 -6.95 9.57 7.98
C PHE A 378 -7.23 10.47 9.18
N ASP A 379 -7.14 9.89 10.38
CA ASP A 379 -7.28 10.58 11.66
C ASP A 379 -5.93 11.17 12.14
N GLY A 380 -4.81 10.69 11.59
CA GLY A 380 -3.48 11.15 11.97
C GLY A 380 -2.35 10.75 11.03
N ILE A 381 -1.14 11.18 11.39
CA ILE A 381 0.12 10.76 10.76
C ILE A 381 1.04 10.06 11.75
N PHE A 382 1.85 9.15 11.23
CA PHE A 382 2.90 8.46 11.96
C PHE A 382 4.27 8.78 11.37
N LEU A 383 5.19 9.24 12.20
CA LEU A 383 6.58 9.55 11.84
C LEU A 383 7.51 8.49 12.45
N ASP A 384 7.68 7.40 11.72
CA ASP A 384 8.37 6.16 12.15
C ASP A 384 9.90 6.30 12.34
N TRP A 385 10.45 7.48 12.12
CA TRP A 385 11.89 7.68 11.96
C TRP A 385 12.43 8.69 12.97
N TRP A 386 11.79 8.83 14.15
CA TRP A 386 12.04 9.97 15.05
C TRP A 386 13.44 9.99 15.68
N ARG A 387 14.14 8.83 15.73
CA ARG A 387 15.35 8.64 16.54
C ARG A 387 16.47 7.79 15.88
N GLU A 388 16.56 7.80 14.54
CA GLU A 388 17.61 7.05 13.81
C GLU A 388 18.91 7.84 13.56
N ASP A 389 19.04 9.02 14.17
CA ASP A 389 20.19 9.92 14.06
C ASP A 389 21.54 9.23 14.37
N ILE A 390 21.54 8.26 15.28
CA ILE A 390 22.74 7.55 15.75
C ILE A 390 23.17 6.35 14.91
N THR A 391 22.32 5.87 13.98
CA THR A 391 22.60 4.66 13.19
C THR A 391 22.76 4.98 11.71
N VAL A 392 21.84 5.76 11.13
CA VAL A 392 21.76 5.96 9.67
C VAL A 392 22.39 7.29 9.24
N LEU A 393 22.29 8.32 10.08
CA LEU A 393 22.72 9.68 9.75
C LEU A 393 24.08 10.07 10.36
N ASP A 394 24.71 9.14 11.09
CA ASP A 394 26.04 9.33 11.66
C ASP A 394 27.08 9.59 10.56
N GLY A 395 27.95 10.57 10.80
CA GLY A 395 28.94 11.05 9.80
C GLY A 395 28.39 11.96 8.70
N TYR A 396 27.07 12.01 8.47
CA TYR A 396 26.45 12.89 7.45
C TYR A 396 25.85 14.16 8.05
N ARG A 397 25.35 14.10 9.29
CA ARG A 397 24.77 15.26 9.99
C ARG A 397 25.06 15.19 11.49
N SER A 398 25.25 16.34 12.13
CA SER A 398 25.35 16.39 13.59
C SER A 398 24.00 16.12 14.28
N HIS A 399 24.00 15.33 15.35
CA HIS A 399 22.84 15.09 16.21
C HIS A 399 22.09 16.39 16.59
N ALA A 400 22.82 17.44 16.94
CA ALA A 400 22.21 18.71 17.35
C ALA A 400 21.45 19.41 16.21
N ALA A 401 21.95 19.34 14.97
CA ALA A 401 21.26 19.91 13.81
C ALA A 401 20.00 19.10 13.46
N GLU A 402 20.09 17.77 13.57
CA GLU A 402 18.97 16.88 13.37
C GLU A 402 17.84 17.12 14.36
N GLN A 403 18.15 17.13 15.66
CA GLN A 403 17.14 17.38 16.69
C GLN A 403 16.46 18.73 16.47
N ARG A 404 17.22 19.80 16.19
CA ARG A 404 16.64 21.11 15.87
C ARG A 404 15.68 21.05 14.68
N ALA A 405 16.03 20.35 13.62
CA ALA A 405 15.15 20.21 12.46
C ALA A 405 13.87 19.44 12.81
N ARG A 406 13.96 18.35 13.58
CA ARG A 406 12.81 17.59 14.08
C ARG A 406 11.88 18.46 14.93
N ASP A 407 12.42 19.24 15.86
CA ASP A 407 11.61 20.14 16.69
C ASP A 407 10.87 21.19 15.85
N VAL A 408 11.55 21.78 14.87
CA VAL A 408 10.94 22.76 13.95
C VAL A 408 9.86 22.10 13.12
N ILE A 409 10.13 20.92 12.55
CA ILE A 409 9.17 20.17 11.73
C ILE A 409 7.92 19.83 12.54
N ILE A 410 8.04 19.26 13.74
CA ILE A 410 6.86 18.84 14.52
C ILE A 410 5.99 20.01 14.97
N GLN A 411 6.62 21.12 15.35
CA GLN A 411 5.91 22.34 15.70
C GLN A 411 5.14 22.86 14.49
N ARG A 412 5.81 22.96 13.33
CA ARG A 412 5.19 23.44 12.09
C ARG A 412 4.10 22.51 11.57
N ILE A 413 4.26 21.19 11.73
CA ILE A 413 3.21 20.22 11.42
C ILE A 413 1.99 20.50 12.31
N ARG A 414 2.16 20.58 13.64
CA ARG A 414 1.04 20.85 14.56
C ARG A 414 0.31 22.15 14.20
N GLU A 415 1.05 23.23 13.95
CA GLU A 415 0.49 24.50 13.49
C GLU A 415 -0.29 24.36 12.16
N ALA A 416 0.14 23.48 11.26
CA ALA A 416 -0.48 23.28 9.96
C ALA A 416 -1.73 22.38 9.96
N VAL A 417 -1.82 21.42 10.89
CA VAL A 417 -2.90 20.40 10.93
C VAL A 417 -3.96 20.68 12.01
N GLY A 418 -3.67 21.57 12.96
CA GLY A 418 -4.59 21.94 14.04
C GLY A 418 -4.61 20.96 15.21
N GLU A 419 -5.48 21.21 16.19
CA GLU A 419 -5.46 20.54 17.50
C GLU A 419 -6.07 19.13 17.47
N GLY A 420 -7.06 18.88 16.63
CA GLY A 420 -7.80 17.61 16.60
C GLY A 420 -7.16 16.49 15.76
N PHE A 421 -6.13 16.81 14.98
CA PHE A 421 -5.44 15.83 14.13
C PHE A 421 -4.34 15.11 14.91
N LEU A 422 -4.27 13.78 14.81
CA LEU A 422 -3.33 12.99 15.59
C LEU A 422 -1.93 13.02 14.98
N ILE A 423 -0.92 13.20 15.83
CA ILE A 423 0.49 13.11 15.43
C ILE A 423 1.19 12.09 16.32
N MET A 424 1.70 11.04 15.70
CA MET A 424 2.46 9.98 16.37
C MET A 424 3.91 9.96 15.87
N VAL A 425 4.84 9.64 16.77
CA VAL A 425 6.27 9.50 16.43
C VAL A 425 6.83 8.19 16.98
N ASN A 426 7.69 7.50 16.22
CA ASN A 426 8.45 6.37 16.74
C ASN A 426 9.71 6.87 17.44
N ALA A 427 9.70 6.88 18.77
CA ALA A 427 10.86 7.29 19.56
C ALA A 427 11.51 6.10 20.28
N ASN A 428 11.22 4.86 19.88
CA ASN A 428 11.68 3.65 20.55
C ASN A 428 11.39 3.75 22.06
N ARG A 429 12.40 3.54 22.91
CA ARG A 429 12.28 3.66 24.37
C ARG A 429 12.49 5.07 24.93
N THR A 430 12.64 6.11 24.11
CA THR A 430 12.97 7.47 24.58
C THR A 430 11.78 8.38 24.85
N LYS A 431 12.07 9.43 25.63
CA LYS A 431 11.13 10.49 26.02
C LYS A 431 11.43 11.77 25.22
N PRO A 432 10.74 12.03 24.09
CA PRO A 432 10.97 13.23 23.30
C PRO A 432 10.34 14.48 23.96
N HIS A 433 10.91 14.94 25.09
CA HIS A 433 10.38 16.05 25.90
C HIS A 433 10.06 17.34 25.13
N ARG A 434 10.85 17.64 24.08
CA ARG A 434 10.68 18.86 23.28
C ARG A 434 9.56 18.75 22.25
N ALA A 435 9.24 17.53 21.80
CA ALA A 435 8.15 17.27 20.87
C ALA A 435 6.82 17.00 21.58
N ALA A 436 6.84 16.59 22.86
CA ALA A 436 5.67 16.23 23.65
C ALA A 436 4.48 17.22 23.56
N PRO A 437 4.68 18.56 23.58
CA PRO A 437 3.57 19.52 23.47
C PRO A 437 2.86 19.54 22.10
N TYR A 438 3.40 18.83 21.09
CA TYR A 438 2.94 18.84 19.71
C TYR A 438 2.42 17.48 19.24
N ILE A 439 2.67 16.39 19.98
CA ILE A 439 2.34 15.02 19.59
C ILE A 439 1.29 14.42 20.53
N ASN A 440 0.50 13.51 19.98
CA ASN A 440 -0.52 12.74 20.70
C ASN A 440 0.02 11.37 21.11
N GLY A 441 0.86 10.77 20.25
CA GLY A 441 1.25 9.38 20.42
C GLY A 441 2.74 9.14 20.34
N LEU A 442 3.12 8.06 21.01
CA LEU A 442 4.47 7.51 21.03
C LEU A 442 4.38 6.07 20.57
N PHE A 443 5.09 5.74 19.50
CA PHE A 443 5.33 4.37 19.11
C PHE A 443 6.67 3.93 19.71
N MET A 444 6.63 2.86 20.50
CA MET A 444 7.78 2.28 21.15
C MET A 444 8.16 0.98 20.44
N GLU A 445 8.94 1.09 19.37
CA GLU A 445 9.63 -0.06 18.78
C GLU A 445 10.79 -0.44 19.71
N THR A 446 10.52 -1.34 20.66
CA THR A 446 11.43 -1.48 21.80
C THR A 446 12.73 -2.19 21.44
N ALA A 447 12.73 -3.04 20.40
CA ALA A 447 13.77 -4.02 20.08
C ALA A 447 14.18 -4.88 21.28
N ARG A 448 14.83 -6.03 21.06
CA ARG A 448 15.29 -6.88 22.17
C ARG A 448 16.62 -6.35 22.73
N ASP A 449 16.86 -6.59 24.02
CA ASP A 449 18.14 -6.25 24.66
C ASP A 449 19.23 -7.28 24.31
N SER A 450 18.82 -8.53 24.09
CA SER A 450 19.69 -9.63 23.68
C SER A 450 18.94 -10.70 22.87
N ALA A 451 19.63 -11.74 22.44
CA ALA A 451 19.02 -12.87 21.73
C ALA A 451 17.96 -13.59 22.59
N GLU A 452 18.15 -13.57 23.92
CA GLU A 452 17.28 -14.18 24.93
C GLU A 452 16.03 -13.34 25.27
N GLY A 453 15.93 -12.11 24.74
CA GLY A 453 14.78 -11.23 24.94
C GLY A 453 15.14 -9.94 25.66
N TYR A 454 14.37 -9.62 26.70
CA TYR A 454 14.45 -8.34 27.42
C TYR A 454 15.04 -8.50 28.81
N THR A 455 15.77 -7.49 29.26
CA THR A 455 16.41 -7.44 30.58
C THR A 455 15.58 -6.62 31.55
N TYR A 456 15.76 -6.81 32.86
CA TYR A 456 15.10 -5.99 33.88
C TYR A 456 15.35 -4.48 33.72
N PRO A 457 16.59 -4.00 33.44
CA PRO A 457 16.80 -2.59 33.13
C PRO A 457 16.01 -2.12 31.91
N GLY A 458 15.97 -2.91 30.83
CA GLY A 458 15.21 -2.58 29.63
C GLY A 458 13.71 -2.47 29.88
N LEU A 459 13.13 -3.42 30.61
CA LEU A 459 11.72 -3.38 31.01
C LEU A 459 11.40 -2.14 31.88
N ARG A 460 12.28 -1.79 32.83
CA ARG A 460 12.12 -0.56 33.63
C ARG A 460 12.20 0.72 32.79
N GLU A 461 13.01 0.73 31.74
CA GLU A 461 13.07 1.85 30.81
C GLU A 461 11.76 1.99 30.03
N ILE A 462 11.23 0.87 29.54
CA ILE A 462 9.94 0.81 28.83
C ILE A 462 8.82 1.36 29.74
N GLU A 463 8.68 0.81 30.96
CA GLU A 463 7.68 1.28 31.94
C GLU A 463 7.79 2.77 32.22
N SER A 464 9.02 3.25 32.45
CA SER A 464 9.27 4.66 32.73
C SER A 464 8.85 5.55 31.56
N THR A 465 9.03 5.08 30.33
CA THR A 465 8.66 5.83 29.12
C THR A 465 7.15 5.80 28.88
N MET A 466 6.47 4.70 29.16
CA MET A 466 5.00 4.61 29.07
C MET A 466 4.32 5.54 30.08
N ILE A 467 4.70 5.47 31.37
CA ILE A 467 4.16 6.37 32.41
C ILE A 467 4.41 7.84 32.03
N TRP A 468 5.59 8.13 31.49
CA TRP A 468 5.91 9.48 31.03
C TRP A 468 4.99 9.91 29.88
N ALA A 469 4.73 9.04 28.91
CA ALA A 469 3.88 9.34 27.77
C ALA A 469 2.43 9.65 28.22
N GLU A 470 1.84 8.79 29.05
CA GLU A 470 0.48 8.95 29.60
C GLU A 470 0.31 10.19 30.50
N SER A 471 1.40 10.74 31.02
CA SER A 471 1.33 11.93 31.88
C SER A 471 1.73 13.23 31.18
N THR A 472 2.29 13.15 29.97
CA THR A 472 2.95 14.29 29.33
C THR A 472 2.43 14.57 27.92
N LEU A 473 2.00 13.56 27.17
CA LEU A 473 1.53 13.75 25.81
C LEU A 473 0.14 14.39 25.78
N ARG A 474 -0.20 14.96 24.63
CA ARG A 474 -1.49 15.62 24.41
C ARG A 474 -2.61 14.60 24.29
N GLU A 475 -3.79 14.97 24.75
CA GLU A 475 -5.01 14.20 24.53
C GLU A 475 -5.51 14.27 23.07
N PRO A 476 -6.15 13.21 22.56
CA PRO A 476 -6.14 11.86 23.15
C PRO A 476 -4.74 11.24 23.03
N GLN A 477 -4.33 10.48 24.05
CA GLN A 477 -3.01 9.86 24.11
C GLN A 477 -2.97 8.52 23.35
N LEU A 478 -1.96 8.34 22.49
CA LEU A 478 -1.75 7.11 21.71
C LEU A 478 -0.39 6.51 22.04
N VAL A 479 -0.27 5.87 23.20
CA VAL A 479 0.93 5.13 23.58
C VAL A 479 0.87 3.76 22.92
N CYS A 480 1.84 3.41 22.08
CA CYS A 480 1.89 2.12 21.39
C CYS A 480 3.15 1.38 21.80
N LEU A 481 2.99 0.14 22.27
CA LEU A 481 4.10 -0.72 22.68
C LEU A 481 4.27 -1.88 21.70
N GLU A 482 5.42 -1.92 21.02
CA GLU A 482 5.83 -3.05 20.22
C GLU A 482 6.92 -3.86 20.92
N GLY A 483 6.62 -5.12 21.20
CA GLY A 483 7.59 -6.14 21.61
C GLY A 483 8.00 -7.03 20.43
N TRP A 484 9.18 -7.63 20.48
CA TRP A 484 9.71 -8.49 19.41
C TRP A 484 9.86 -9.94 19.87
N SER A 485 9.34 -10.89 19.09
CA SER A 485 9.52 -12.34 19.29
C SER A 485 10.99 -12.70 19.35
N ILE A 486 11.37 -13.71 20.14
CA ILE A 486 12.70 -14.29 20.14
C ILE A 486 12.76 -15.56 19.28
N ALA A 487 13.95 -15.88 18.76
CA ALA A 487 14.20 -17.20 18.18
C ALA A 487 14.74 -18.16 19.23
N THR A 488 14.37 -19.43 19.13
CA THR A 488 15.04 -20.48 19.90
C THR A 488 16.36 -20.85 19.23
N LEU A 489 17.44 -20.84 20.02
CA LEU A 489 18.78 -21.23 19.61
C LEU A 489 19.10 -22.62 20.19
N THR A 490 19.63 -23.54 19.38
CA THR A 490 20.31 -24.74 19.91
C THR A 490 21.77 -24.80 19.45
N PRO A 491 22.66 -25.39 20.27
CA PRO A 491 24.04 -25.64 19.87
C PRO A 491 24.09 -26.65 18.71
N ASP A 492 24.76 -26.30 17.61
CA ASP A 492 24.98 -27.22 16.49
C ASP A 492 26.28 -28.02 16.71
N PRO A 493 26.23 -29.36 16.85
CA PRO A 493 27.44 -30.17 17.03
C PRO A 493 28.40 -30.17 15.83
N ALA A 494 27.92 -29.80 14.63
CA ALA A 494 28.71 -29.75 13.40
C ALA A 494 29.44 -28.42 13.20
N LEU A 495 29.05 -27.37 13.94
CA LEU A 495 29.72 -26.08 13.93
C LEU A 495 30.62 -25.99 15.19
N ASN A 496 31.94 -25.93 14.99
CA ASN A 496 32.91 -25.85 16.09
C ASN A 496 32.49 -24.81 17.14
N TYR A 497 32.22 -25.28 18.37
CA TYR A 497 31.97 -24.54 19.62
C TYR A 497 32.02 -23.01 19.49
N GLN A 498 30.96 -22.40 18.93
CA GLN A 498 30.55 -20.99 19.07
C GLN A 498 29.41 -20.56 18.14
N ALA A 499 29.00 -21.37 17.16
CA ALA A 499 27.85 -21.03 16.31
C ALA A 499 26.57 -21.76 16.75
N THR A 500 25.60 -21.01 17.23
CA THR A 500 24.23 -21.47 17.48
C THR A 500 23.42 -21.49 16.19
N ARG A 501 22.64 -22.53 15.93
CA ARG A 501 21.68 -22.55 14.83
C ARG A 501 20.34 -22.01 15.32
N VAL A 502 19.72 -21.12 14.55
CA VAL A 502 18.33 -20.69 14.72
C VAL A 502 17.44 -21.88 14.36
N VAL A 503 16.66 -22.39 15.33
CA VAL A 503 15.88 -23.63 15.15
C VAL A 503 14.38 -23.38 15.09
N ASP A 504 13.84 -22.44 15.85
CA ASP A 504 12.42 -22.08 15.74
C ASP A 504 12.25 -20.57 15.86
N THR A 505 11.65 -19.99 14.81
CA THR A 505 11.35 -18.56 14.71
C THR A 505 9.85 -18.29 14.74
N ARG A 506 9.04 -19.31 15.06
CA ARG A 506 7.59 -19.15 15.09
C ARG A 506 7.15 -18.20 16.22
N PRO A 507 6.19 -17.30 15.95
CA PRO A 507 5.68 -16.38 16.96
C PRO A 507 4.93 -17.05 18.12
N ASP A 508 4.41 -18.25 17.92
CA ASP A 508 3.54 -18.96 18.86
C ASP A 508 4.28 -19.96 19.76
N THR A 509 5.61 -19.95 19.79
CA THR A 509 6.38 -20.80 20.73
C THR A 509 6.06 -20.44 22.19
N PRO A 510 6.19 -21.38 23.15
CA PRO A 510 5.88 -21.12 24.56
C PRO A 510 6.60 -19.90 25.15
N ILE A 511 7.86 -19.68 24.74
CA ILE A 511 8.64 -18.52 25.19
C ILE A 511 8.14 -17.20 24.57
N ASN A 512 7.71 -17.22 23.31
CA ASN A 512 7.11 -16.04 22.69
C ASN A 512 5.72 -15.74 23.24
N GLN A 513 4.92 -16.77 23.56
CA GLN A 513 3.66 -16.58 24.28
C GLN A 513 3.89 -15.96 25.67
N GLN A 514 4.92 -16.40 26.40
CA GLN A 514 5.32 -15.78 27.67
C GLN A 514 5.70 -14.29 27.48
N TRP A 515 6.55 -13.98 26.52
CA TRP A 515 6.91 -12.59 26.23
C TRP A 515 5.71 -11.75 25.78
N MET A 516 4.82 -12.29 24.95
CA MET A 516 3.59 -11.64 24.54
C MET A 516 2.70 -11.31 25.75
N ARG A 517 2.49 -12.26 26.67
CA ARG A 517 1.72 -12.00 27.91
C ARG A 517 2.39 -10.94 28.77
N LEU A 518 3.71 -11.03 28.94
CA LEU A 518 4.47 -10.03 29.67
C LEU A 518 4.29 -8.63 29.07
N PHE A 519 4.43 -8.47 27.75
CA PHE A 519 4.29 -7.18 27.07
C PHE A 519 2.86 -6.63 27.14
N THR A 520 1.88 -7.51 26.95
CA THR A 520 0.47 -7.15 27.04
C THR A 520 0.13 -6.65 28.44
N THR A 521 0.54 -7.38 29.48
CA THR A 521 0.25 -7.00 30.87
C THR A 521 1.09 -5.84 31.37
N LEU A 522 2.35 -5.73 30.94
CA LEU A 522 3.17 -4.54 31.17
C LEU A 522 2.45 -3.31 30.63
N SER A 523 1.97 -3.38 29.39
CA SER A 523 1.25 -2.27 28.77
C SER A 523 -0.01 -1.91 29.54
N LEU A 524 -0.91 -2.86 29.75
CA LEU A 524 -2.21 -2.63 30.41
C LEU A 524 -2.05 -2.14 31.86
N THR A 525 -0.98 -2.52 32.56
CA THR A 525 -0.70 -2.02 33.90
C THR A 525 -0.06 -0.63 33.91
N HIS A 526 0.61 -0.21 32.82
CA HIS A 526 1.38 1.03 32.74
C HIS A 526 0.80 2.08 31.78
N SER A 527 -0.28 1.76 31.08
CA SER A 527 -0.84 2.55 30.00
C SER A 527 -2.25 2.06 29.66
N ASP A 528 -3.04 2.95 29.07
CA ASP A 528 -4.27 2.61 28.34
C ASP A 528 -3.98 2.33 26.86
N GLY A 529 -2.73 2.44 26.45
CA GLY A 529 -2.27 2.38 25.07
C GLY A 529 -2.51 1.07 24.32
N TYR A 530 -2.00 1.06 23.11
CA TYR A 530 -2.15 -0.02 22.14
C TYR A 530 -0.96 -0.97 22.22
N ILE A 531 -1.23 -2.26 22.02
CA ILE A 531 -0.27 -3.34 22.21
C ILE A 531 -0.03 -4.04 20.88
N TYR A 532 1.21 -4.43 20.67
CA TYR A 532 1.58 -5.31 19.59
C TYR A 532 2.80 -6.15 19.97
N PHE A 533 2.77 -7.43 19.60
CA PHE A 533 3.92 -8.31 19.77
C PHE A 533 4.30 -8.90 18.41
N TYR A 534 5.40 -8.37 17.87
CA TYR A 534 5.92 -8.68 16.55
C TYR A 534 6.38 -10.13 16.45
N GLY A 535 5.93 -10.83 15.41
CA GLY A 535 6.28 -12.22 15.19
C GLY A 535 7.63 -12.46 14.52
N GLY A 536 8.15 -11.54 13.72
CA GLY A 536 9.27 -11.82 12.82
C GLY A 536 10.66 -11.88 13.47
N TYR A 537 11.56 -12.63 12.86
CA TYR A 537 12.97 -12.70 13.26
C TYR A 537 13.88 -12.00 12.23
N LEU A 538 14.96 -11.37 12.71
CA LEU A 538 16.07 -10.86 11.91
C LEU A 538 17.15 -11.93 11.82
N TYR A 539 17.37 -12.52 10.63
CA TYR A 539 18.58 -13.30 10.38
C TYR A 539 19.51 -12.56 9.42
N ALA A 540 20.79 -12.47 9.82
CA ALA A 540 21.86 -12.01 8.94
C ALA A 540 22.29 -13.19 8.07
N ASP A 541 21.89 -13.18 6.80
CA ASP A 541 22.45 -14.09 5.80
C ASP A 541 23.95 -13.76 5.65
N PRO A 542 24.87 -14.70 5.91
CA PRO A 542 26.30 -14.45 5.77
C PRO A 542 26.73 -14.20 4.31
N GLU A 543 25.96 -14.66 3.33
CA GLU A 543 26.28 -14.53 1.90
C GLU A 543 25.59 -13.32 1.25
N ALA A 544 24.40 -12.95 1.71
CA ALA A 544 23.75 -11.71 1.30
C ALA A 544 24.21 -10.56 2.19
N ARG A 545 24.87 -9.54 1.61
CA ARG A 545 25.24 -8.29 2.30
C ARG A 545 24.03 -7.44 2.76
N THR A 546 22.86 -8.05 2.92
CA THR A 546 21.59 -7.42 3.30
C THR A 546 20.93 -8.21 4.43
N HIS A 547 20.41 -7.49 5.43
CA HIS A 547 19.59 -8.11 6.47
C HIS A 547 18.27 -8.55 5.82
N ARG A 548 17.91 -9.83 5.95
CA ARG A 548 16.59 -10.30 5.50
C ARG A 548 15.69 -10.51 6.71
N TYR A 549 14.55 -9.84 6.71
CA TYR A 549 13.43 -10.13 7.58
C TYR A 549 12.73 -11.39 7.04
N GLY A 550 12.39 -12.35 7.90
CA GLY A 550 11.63 -13.52 7.48
C GLY A 550 11.47 -14.58 8.57
N TYR A 551 10.46 -15.44 8.42
CA TYR A 551 10.26 -16.61 9.27
C TYR A 551 10.88 -17.84 8.60
N TRP A 552 11.49 -18.70 9.40
CA TRP A 552 12.08 -19.95 8.94
C TRP A 552 11.57 -21.12 9.78
N ASP A 553 11.02 -22.13 9.11
CA ASP A 553 10.67 -23.41 9.72
C ASP A 553 11.84 -24.40 9.60
N ALA A 554 12.35 -24.88 10.72
CA ALA A 554 13.39 -25.91 10.71
C ALA A 554 12.85 -27.31 10.36
N GLU A 555 11.56 -27.58 10.54
CA GLU A 555 10.96 -28.89 10.24
C GLU A 555 10.65 -29.04 8.74
N SER A 556 10.07 -28.02 8.11
CA SER A 556 9.80 -28.05 6.66
C SER A 556 10.96 -27.52 5.79
N GLY A 557 11.91 -26.78 6.37
CA GLY A 557 13.02 -26.18 5.64
C GLY A 557 12.60 -25.10 4.63
N GLN A 558 11.43 -24.50 4.82
CA GLN A 558 10.86 -23.46 3.95
C GLN A 558 10.72 -22.12 4.70
N PRO A 559 10.80 -20.98 4.00
CA PRO A 559 10.40 -19.70 4.57
C PRO A 559 8.91 -19.73 4.89
N ILE A 560 8.52 -19.32 6.09
CA ILE A 560 7.11 -19.24 6.46
C ILE A 560 6.66 -17.78 6.24
N GLY A 561 6.08 -17.43 5.10
CA GLY A 561 5.37 -16.15 4.93
C GLY A 561 6.24 -14.90 4.74
N GLU A 562 5.59 -13.75 4.58
CA GLU A 562 6.24 -12.48 4.25
C GLU A 562 6.84 -11.77 5.48
N PRO A 563 7.92 -10.99 5.31
CA PRO A 563 8.43 -10.15 6.39
C PRO A 563 7.34 -9.19 6.87
N GLN A 564 7.25 -9.06 8.20
CA GLN A 564 6.37 -8.13 8.93
C GLN A 564 4.87 -8.49 9.08
N GLU A 565 4.38 -9.64 8.59
CA GLU A 565 3.06 -10.17 9.01
C GLU A 565 3.03 -10.48 10.52
N HIS A 566 1.87 -10.48 11.16
CA HIS A 566 1.78 -10.69 12.61
C HIS A 566 0.84 -11.82 13.04
N TYR A 567 1.05 -12.31 14.26
CA TYR A 567 0.21 -13.32 14.88
C TYR A 567 -0.75 -12.65 15.85
N TRP A 568 -2.03 -12.94 15.68
CA TRP A 568 -3.05 -12.60 16.66
C TRP A 568 -3.04 -13.63 17.79
N PHE A 569 -2.85 -13.18 19.02
CA PHE A 569 -2.87 -14.06 20.18
C PHE A 569 -4.24 -14.03 20.84
N ASP A 570 -4.84 -15.19 21.09
CA ASP A 570 -6.16 -15.30 21.73
C ASP A 570 -6.21 -14.65 23.13
N PHE A 571 -5.04 -14.43 23.75
CA PHE A 571 -4.89 -13.64 24.97
C PHE A 571 -5.43 -12.20 24.82
N TRP A 572 -5.43 -11.65 23.61
CA TRP A 572 -5.97 -10.34 23.27
C TRP A 572 -7.48 -10.32 23.07
N ASP A 573 -8.16 -11.48 22.98
CA ASP A 573 -9.63 -11.53 22.91
C ASP A 573 -10.30 -11.41 24.30
N ALA A 574 -9.51 -11.29 25.38
CA ALA A 574 -10.03 -11.18 26.73
C ALA A 574 -10.83 -9.89 26.92
N ASP A 575 -12.12 -9.97 27.24
CA ASP A 575 -12.93 -8.79 27.55
C ASP A 575 -12.61 -8.26 28.95
N LEU A 576 -11.68 -7.33 29.05
CA LEU A 576 -11.37 -6.64 30.31
C LEU A 576 -12.40 -5.56 30.67
N GLY A 577 -13.17 -5.07 29.69
CA GLY A 577 -13.93 -3.84 29.80
C GLY A 577 -13.03 -2.62 30.01
N ALA A 578 -13.52 -1.61 30.74
CA ALA A 578 -12.81 -0.34 30.93
C ALA A 578 -11.82 -0.38 32.10
N PRO A 579 -10.68 0.34 32.03
CA PRO A 579 -9.79 0.48 33.18
C PRO A 579 -10.47 1.23 34.33
N VAL A 580 -10.28 0.75 35.56
CA VAL A 580 -10.78 1.41 36.79
C VAL A 580 -9.67 1.64 37.82
N GLY A 581 -8.61 0.84 37.76
CA GLY A 581 -7.43 0.97 38.61
C GLY A 581 -6.42 1.98 38.06
N GLU A 582 -5.61 2.50 38.97
CA GLU A 582 -4.55 3.47 38.65
C GLU A 582 -3.43 2.83 37.82
N ILE A 583 -2.83 3.65 36.94
CA ILE A 583 -1.65 3.26 36.18
C ILE A 583 -0.46 3.01 37.12
N ALA A 584 0.29 1.95 36.86
CA ALA A 584 1.49 1.52 37.56
C ALA A 584 1.30 1.26 39.07
N GLU A 585 0.12 0.79 39.48
CA GLU A 585 -0.14 0.39 40.85
C GLU A 585 0.71 -0.84 41.24
N ARG A 586 1.52 -0.69 42.29
CA ARG A 586 2.35 -1.79 42.81
C ARG A 586 1.55 -2.71 43.72
N TYR A 587 1.44 -3.98 43.33
CA TYR A 587 0.79 -4.98 44.17
C TYR A 587 1.57 -5.20 45.46
N ARG A 588 0.91 -4.94 46.61
CA ARG A 588 1.48 -5.03 47.96
C ARG A 588 2.81 -4.25 48.11
N LYS A 589 2.94 -3.12 47.39
CA LYS A 589 4.14 -2.25 47.39
C LYS A 589 5.45 -2.96 47.00
N ARG A 590 5.38 -4.13 46.34
CA ARG A 590 6.56 -4.86 45.89
C ARG A 590 7.13 -4.22 44.62
N GLU A 591 8.45 -4.13 44.52
CA GLU A 591 9.11 -3.66 43.29
C GLU A 591 8.94 -4.71 42.18
N GLY A 592 8.62 -4.26 40.96
CA GLY A 592 8.52 -5.14 39.81
C GLY A 592 7.28 -6.03 39.82
N LEU A 593 6.28 -5.72 40.64
CA LEU A 593 5.02 -6.46 40.67
C LEU A 593 3.85 -5.47 40.66
N PHE A 594 3.08 -5.50 39.59
CA PHE A 594 2.04 -4.52 39.31
C PHE A 594 0.71 -5.21 39.09
N ILE A 595 -0.36 -4.55 39.51
CA ILE A 595 -1.74 -4.97 39.27
C ILE A 595 -2.53 -3.77 38.78
N ARG A 596 -3.49 -3.98 37.89
CA ARG A 596 -4.47 -2.95 37.54
C ARG A 596 -5.84 -3.58 37.42
N GLU A 597 -6.83 -2.93 38.01
CA GLU A 597 -8.22 -3.36 37.91
C GLU A 597 -8.89 -2.78 36.67
N PHE A 598 -9.72 -3.60 36.03
CA PHE A 598 -10.64 -3.26 34.97
C PHE A 598 -12.07 -3.67 35.38
N THR A 599 -13.09 -3.17 34.69
CA THR A 599 -14.49 -3.44 35.04
C THR A 599 -14.78 -4.95 35.08
N HIS A 600 -14.19 -5.75 34.18
CA HIS A 600 -14.42 -7.18 34.09
C HIS A 600 -13.27 -8.05 34.63
N GLY A 601 -12.18 -7.47 35.16
CA GLY A 601 -11.04 -8.28 35.58
C GLY A 601 -9.88 -7.52 36.22
N TRP A 602 -8.76 -8.21 36.36
CA TRP A 602 -7.47 -7.66 36.77
C TRP A 602 -6.39 -8.08 35.80
N VAL A 603 -5.41 -7.21 35.62
CA VAL A 603 -4.18 -7.51 34.89
C VAL A 603 -3.02 -7.48 35.87
N VAL A 604 -2.15 -8.48 35.81
CA VAL A 604 -0.98 -8.56 36.70
C VAL A 604 0.28 -8.79 35.89
N TYR A 605 1.29 -7.97 36.16
CA TYR A 605 2.60 -8.00 35.51
C TYR A 605 3.69 -8.26 36.56
N ASN A 606 4.55 -9.27 36.32
CA ASN A 606 5.62 -9.66 37.23
C ASN A 606 7.01 -9.67 36.57
N ARG A 607 7.87 -8.80 37.08
CA ARG A 607 9.33 -8.76 36.87
C ARG A 607 10.08 -8.58 38.20
N SER A 608 9.56 -9.20 39.26
CA SER A 608 10.10 -9.03 40.62
C SER A 608 11.34 -9.88 40.91
N GLY A 609 11.80 -10.70 39.96
CA GLY A 609 12.95 -11.59 40.10
C GLY A 609 12.59 -12.98 40.62
N THR A 610 11.32 -13.22 40.97
CA THR A 610 10.83 -14.50 41.49
C THR A 610 9.34 -14.70 41.19
N PRO A 611 8.85 -15.95 41.10
CA PRO A 611 7.41 -16.23 41.04
C PRO A 611 6.67 -15.65 42.24
N GLN A 612 5.43 -15.21 42.02
CA GLN A 612 4.61 -14.53 43.01
C GLN A 612 3.26 -15.20 43.19
N VAL A 613 2.75 -15.16 44.42
CA VAL A 613 1.37 -15.54 44.72
C VAL A 613 0.51 -14.28 44.70
N ILE A 614 -0.41 -14.23 43.74
CA ILE A 614 -1.37 -13.15 43.55
C ILE A 614 -2.67 -13.53 44.26
N GLN A 615 -3.13 -12.65 45.14
CA GLN A 615 -4.37 -12.83 45.88
C GLN A 615 -5.35 -11.76 45.40
N LEU A 616 -6.35 -12.19 44.66
CA LEU A 616 -7.42 -11.35 44.16
C LEU A 616 -8.55 -11.22 45.21
N PRO A 617 -9.33 -10.14 45.18
CA PRO A 617 -10.40 -9.91 46.15
C PRO A 617 -11.57 -10.91 46.02
N GLU A 618 -11.75 -11.50 44.84
CA GLU A 618 -12.76 -12.51 44.55
C GLU A 618 -12.23 -13.56 43.53
N PRO A 619 -12.91 -14.70 43.34
CA PRO A 619 -12.47 -15.72 42.39
C PRO A 619 -12.52 -15.19 40.95
N ALA A 620 -11.40 -15.28 40.25
CA ALA A 620 -11.28 -14.90 38.85
C ALA A 620 -10.55 -15.98 38.07
N THR A 621 -10.82 -16.07 36.77
CA THR A 621 -10.23 -17.07 35.87
C THR A 621 -9.06 -16.45 35.11
N GLY A 622 -7.88 -17.06 35.20
CA GLY A 622 -6.74 -16.64 34.37
C GLY A 622 -6.96 -16.98 32.89
N VAL A 623 -6.64 -16.06 31.97
CA VAL A 623 -6.83 -16.25 30.53
C VAL A 623 -5.89 -17.33 30.00
N GLU A 624 -4.62 -17.32 30.39
CA GLU A 624 -3.68 -18.37 30.01
C GLU A 624 -3.89 -19.63 30.87
N SER A 625 -3.86 -19.47 32.19
CA SER A 625 -3.91 -20.62 33.11
C SER A 625 -5.24 -21.37 33.09
N ARG A 626 -6.34 -20.71 32.69
CA ARG A 626 -7.73 -21.23 32.73
C ARG A 626 -8.20 -21.65 34.12
N LEU A 627 -7.46 -21.29 35.17
CA LEU A 627 -7.79 -21.64 36.55
C LEU A 627 -8.64 -20.54 37.16
N ARG A 628 -9.80 -20.90 37.72
CA ARG A 628 -10.63 -19.98 38.51
C ARG A 628 -10.30 -20.09 39.99
N ASN A 629 -9.72 -19.05 40.56
CA ASN A 629 -9.34 -19.03 41.98
C ASN A 629 -9.22 -17.60 42.51
N THR A 630 -9.10 -17.45 43.83
CA THR A 630 -8.69 -16.20 44.47
C THR A 630 -7.17 -16.10 44.60
N SER A 631 -6.47 -17.23 44.58
CA SER A 631 -5.01 -17.33 44.73
C SER A 631 -4.39 -17.94 43.48
N HIS A 632 -3.48 -17.20 42.84
CA HIS A 632 -2.82 -17.60 41.59
C HIS A 632 -1.30 -17.53 41.73
N ILE A 633 -0.58 -18.42 41.05
CA ILE A 633 0.88 -18.37 40.95
C ILE A 633 1.23 -17.72 39.61
N LEU A 634 1.91 -16.58 39.65
CA LEU A 634 2.40 -15.89 38.48
C LEU A 634 3.93 -16.04 38.41
N PRO A 635 4.48 -16.68 37.37
CA PRO A 635 5.92 -16.76 37.17
C PRO A 635 6.59 -15.38 37.08
N ASP A 636 7.90 -15.36 37.26
CA ASP A 636 8.70 -14.17 37.00
C ASP A 636 8.91 -13.97 35.49
N LEU A 637 9.07 -12.71 35.07
CA LEU A 637 9.09 -12.34 33.66
C LEU A 637 7.89 -12.91 32.89
N ASP A 638 6.70 -12.76 33.47
CA ASP A 638 5.43 -13.15 32.86
C ASP A 638 4.30 -12.19 33.30
N GLY A 639 3.13 -12.39 32.72
CA GLY A 639 1.91 -11.68 33.07
C GLY A 639 0.67 -12.53 32.85
N GLU A 640 -0.44 -12.12 33.46
CA GLU A 640 -1.72 -12.81 33.32
C GLU A 640 -2.88 -11.80 33.39
N ILE A 641 -3.95 -12.13 32.68
CA ILE A 641 -5.25 -11.45 32.76
C ILE A 641 -6.19 -12.36 33.56
N TYR A 642 -6.87 -11.82 34.56
CA TYR A 642 -7.81 -12.55 35.41
C TYR A 642 -9.21 -11.96 35.27
N LEU A 643 -10.14 -12.72 34.68
CA LEU A 643 -11.53 -12.27 34.44
C LEU A 643 -12.43 -12.61 35.64
N LYS A 644 -13.19 -11.63 36.14
CA LYS A 644 -14.15 -11.74 37.26
C LYS A 644 -15.22 -12.78 36.95
N ASN A 645 -15.81 -12.64 35.76
CA ASN A 645 -16.71 -13.61 35.16
C ASN A 645 -16.12 -14.01 33.82
N THR A 646 -15.90 -15.31 33.63
CA THR A 646 -15.77 -15.86 32.29
C THR A 646 -17.17 -16.23 31.85
N THR A 647 -17.76 -15.49 30.92
CA THR A 647 -18.61 -16.15 29.94
C THR A 647 -17.66 -17.03 29.14
N ASP A 648 -17.40 -18.24 29.61
CA ASP A 648 -16.86 -19.24 28.71
C ASP A 648 -17.92 -19.36 27.63
N ARG A 649 -17.60 -18.94 26.40
CA ARG A 649 -18.61 -18.92 25.33
C ARG A 649 -19.19 -20.31 25.06
N TYR A 650 -18.51 -21.36 25.53
CA TYR A 650 -18.97 -22.73 25.49
C TYR A 650 -19.74 -23.15 26.76
N ASP A 651 -19.69 -22.37 27.84
CA ASP A 651 -20.57 -22.44 29.01
C ASP A 651 -21.83 -21.63 28.70
N VAL A 652 -22.63 -22.22 27.84
CA VAL A 652 -23.77 -21.57 27.21
C VAL A 652 -24.95 -21.44 28.17
N ASN A 653 -24.89 -22.19 29.27
CA ASN A 653 -25.88 -22.15 30.32
C ASN A 653 -25.45 -21.27 31.53
N GLU A 654 -24.24 -20.72 31.49
CA GLU A 654 -23.63 -19.84 32.49
C GLU A 654 -23.54 -20.44 33.90
N ASP A 655 -23.45 -21.78 34.03
CA ASP A 655 -23.30 -22.47 35.32
C ASP A 655 -21.84 -22.53 35.82
N GLY A 656 -20.91 -22.05 35.01
CA GLY A 656 -19.48 -22.02 35.26
C GLY A 656 -18.75 -23.30 34.85
N VAL A 657 -19.41 -24.26 34.19
CA VAL A 657 -18.84 -25.57 33.82
C VAL A 657 -19.29 -26.02 32.42
N VAL A 658 -18.37 -26.03 31.45
CA VAL A 658 -18.66 -26.60 30.12
C VAL A 658 -18.82 -28.11 30.17
N ASN A 659 -20.05 -28.59 30.02
CA ASN A 659 -20.40 -30.00 30.11
C ASN A 659 -21.59 -30.37 29.19
N ILE A 660 -22.11 -31.59 29.33
CA ILE A 660 -23.22 -32.10 28.50
C ILE A 660 -24.45 -31.19 28.47
N LEU A 661 -24.68 -30.40 29.51
CA LEU A 661 -25.77 -29.44 29.59
C LEU A 661 -25.60 -28.27 28.60
N ASP A 662 -24.37 -27.88 28.30
CA ASP A 662 -24.05 -26.87 27.29
C ASP A 662 -24.28 -27.38 25.88
N LEU A 663 -23.95 -28.64 25.61
CA LEU A 663 -24.33 -29.28 24.34
C LEU A 663 -25.84 -29.34 24.17
N VAL A 664 -26.58 -29.60 25.25
CA VAL A 664 -28.04 -29.59 25.22
C VAL A 664 -28.56 -28.17 24.95
N ALA A 665 -27.94 -27.14 25.55
CA ALA A 665 -28.31 -25.74 25.31
C ALA A 665 -28.12 -25.36 23.82
N VAL A 666 -27.00 -25.72 23.22
CA VAL A 666 -26.74 -25.50 21.78
C VAL A 666 -27.67 -26.31 20.90
N ALA A 667 -27.89 -27.60 21.19
CA ALA A 667 -28.78 -28.45 20.40
C ALA A 667 -30.23 -27.94 20.39
N ASN A 668 -30.68 -27.35 21.50
CA ASN A 668 -32.00 -26.73 21.60
C ASN A 668 -32.11 -25.43 20.78
N GLY A 669 -30.98 -24.79 20.44
CA GLY A 669 -30.92 -23.58 19.61
C GLY A 669 -30.78 -23.85 18.11
N PHE A 670 -30.86 -25.10 17.65
CA PHE A 670 -30.67 -25.42 16.22
C PHE A 670 -31.67 -24.71 15.31
N GLY A 671 -31.15 -23.94 14.35
CA GLY A 671 -31.95 -23.11 13.45
C GLY A 671 -32.42 -21.79 14.05
N GLU A 672 -32.08 -21.50 15.30
CA GLU A 672 -32.24 -20.20 15.95
C GLU A 672 -30.97 -19.35 15.80
N LYS A 673 -31.02 -18.11 16.30
CA LYS A 673 -29.88 -17.17 16.25
C LYS A 673 -28.90 -17.30 17.41
N ALA A 674 -29.26 -18.05 18.46
CA ALA A 674 -28.44 -18.23 19.64
C ALA A 674 -28.82 -19.56 20.33
N PRO A 675 -27.87 -20.22 21.00
CA PRO A 675 -26.49 -19.76 21.19
C PRO A 675 -25.54 -20.22 20.08
N ASP A 676 -24.97 -19.23 19.37
CA ASP A 676 -23.97 -19.41 18.31
C ASP A 676 -22.59 -19.21 18.92
N VAL A 677 -21.94 -20.32 19.26
CA VAL A 677 -20.69 -20.29 20.04
C VAL A 677 -19.47 -20.18 19.14
N ASN A 678 -19.62 -20.46 17.84
CA ASN A 678 -18.56 -20.38 16.85
C ASN A 678 -18.57 -19.07 16.04
N GLY A 679 -19.68 -18.31 16.11
CA GLY A 679 -19.84 -16.98 15.52
C GLY A 679 -20.15 -16.97 14.02
N ASP A 680 -20.59 -18.09 13.44
CA ASP A 680 -20.88 -18.22 12.01
C ASP A 680 -22.29 -17.74 11.61
N GLY A 681 -23.10 -17.34 12.58
CA GLY A 681 -24.47 -16.85 12.42
C GLY A 681 -25.52 -17.94 12.28
N ILE A 682 -25.15 -19.22 12.40
CA ILE A 682 -26.04 -20.37 12.20
C ILE A 682 -25.79 -21.41 13.30
N VAL A 683 -26.68 -21.49 14.29
CA VAL A 683 -26.58 -22.52 15.34
C VAL A 683 -26.81 -23.91 14.74
N ASN A 684 -25.74 -24.70 14.64
CA ASN A 684 -25.74 -26.00 14.00
C ASN A 684 -24.78 -27.01 14.66
N VAL A 685 -24.54 -28.14 14.00
CA VAL A 685 -23.68 -29.22 14.51
C VAL A 685 -22.24 -28.76 14.78
N LEU A 686 -21.76 -27.72 14.11
CA LEU A 686 -20.44 -27.13 14.34
C LEU A 686 -20.35 -26.43 15.69
N ASP A 687 -21.42 -25.80 16.18
CA ASP A 687 -21.52 -25.27 17.53
C ASP A 687 -21.47 -26.38 18.58
N LEU A 688 -22.15 -27.50 18.32
CA LEU A 688 -22.03 -28.68 19.19
C LEU A 688 -20.61 -29.21 19.20
N VAL A 689 -19.94 -29.27 18.04
CA VAL A 689 -18.53 -29.70 17.99
C VAL A 689 -17.65 -28.71 18.75
N ALA A 690 -17.92 -27.41 18.67
CA ALA A 690 -17.16 -26.38 19.39
C ALA A 690 -17.31 -26.53 20.92
N VAL A 691 -18.54 -26.71 21.41
CA VAL A 691 -18.79 -26.98 22.84
C VAL A 691 -18.24 -28.34 23.27
N ALA A 692 -18.39 -29.39 22.47
CA ALA A 692 -17.90 -30.74 22.80
C ALA A 692 -16.37 -30.79 22.86
N ASN A 693 -15.68 -30.06 21.97
CA ASN A 693 -14.23 -29.91 22.02
C ASN A 693 -13.77 -29.09 23.24
N ALA A 694 -14.67 -28.31 23.84
CA ALA A 694 -14.42 -27.59 25.07
C ALA A 694 -14.73 -28.42 26.34
N PHE A 695 -15.27 -29.64 26.21
CA PHE A 695 -15.41 -30.56 27.34
C PHE A 695 -14.03 -30.95 27.85
N ARG A 696 -13.83 -30.84 29.16
CA ARG A 696 -12.62 -31.33 29.80
C ARG A 696 -12.95 -32.57 30.64
N GLU A 697 -12.03 -33.55 30.62
CA GLU A 697 -12.04 -34.74 31.51
C GLU A 697 -11.85 -34.37 32.99
#